data_AF-A0A8H4FMT9-F1
#
_entry.id   AF-A0A8H4FMT9-F1
#
_cell.length_a   1.000
_cell.length_b   1.000
_cell.length_c   1.000
_cell.angle_alpha   90.00
_cell.angle_beta   90.00
_cell.angle_gamma   90.00
#
_symmetry.space_group_name_H-M   'P 1'
#
loop_
_entity.id
_entity.type
_entity.pdbx_description
1 polymer ?
#
loop_
_entity_poly.entity_id
_entity_poly.type
_entity_poly.pdbx_seq_one_letter_code
_entity_poly.pdbx_strand_id
1 'polypeptide(L)'
;MSARSSRPQLSLGEMRDLLLRLLFRAPFQLVWNFCYGLPFAIARGMSLRLFAFCAFYRFVLGSMKAREIQFLQPPTLKTYETWIEKKRLANPQLAEKLKRDVEMLPANDGSIMWLGNRKKAKKFVLFFHGGGYVVPLLPGHVEWCWEAYVAGGPGEKAEVAVAILQYTLVPEARYPTQLRQGVAALNHLLQSGVRPDNLIIGGDSAGGNLALLVARHLCLPAQLEIAPVNLSGRLAGVFLVSPWLTSKTTTPSFQENNYVDMLTTTCMHGATAELLHPRFPAKSKSDESDLALAMPMDGDLGWVDDISNATKSLYITGGQQEAFRDDIRSFSEYVSCSKNDLDLLVELSEHEGHDFILLEGNIRPNNTMLLPTNHHPLNCTYNRDDVVAGLTEYYRILTLSAYIPASYIDFPPPGGWTDAELDVGALRALRRSETVIDLLRHLPYPRPMHDGPRPGPWNVAPHSKAVRYLRHMGDFTQWSDRGDAGLLELAALPMSSTPAGPMDLPPDVVALTHGERWGSTTSVPYWWIVDCTRGILSPFREKIYEVGKVPRNKPWRTVQSYSVVDYFAQLIPELGQNLIPLPPTEELDAEVLGPRDNLAEPREIYLAHGWPSHDFRHDECIVALQAYRRRVQEEERRRIAQDVGDADDADDADDDDFEMDDSDDEVEHEEGASGLEDAMADVEVDDLSAEAAALRADMSPEERERFDRLQQGELPFEWVDAE
;
A
#
# COMPACT_ATOMS: atom_id res chain seq x y z
N MET A 1 -5.95 0.55 -49.11
CA MET A 1 -5.81 2.03 -49.03
C MET A 1 -5.30 2.37 -47.64
N SER A 2 -4.19 3.10 -47.57
CA SER A 2 -3.39 3.36 -46.37
C SER A 2 -4.10 4.33 -45.40
N ALA A 3 -4.78 3.81 -44.38
CA ALA A 3 -5.18 4.60 -43.20
C ALA A 3 -3.96 4.84 -42.31
N ARG A 4 -3.03 5.69 -42.79
CA ARG A 4 -1.94 6.20 -41.97
C ARG A 4 -2.50 7.38 -41.18
N SER A 5 -2.85 7.12 -39.92
CA SER A 5 -3.07 8.05 -38.79
C SER A 5 -2.78 9.54 -39.12
N SER A 6 -3.69 10.14 -39.87
CA SER A 6 -3.73 11.58 -40.11
C SER A 6 -4.72 12.16 -39.10
N ARG A 7 -4.55 13.43 -38.72
CA ARG A 7 -5.54 14.09 -37.87
C ARG A 7 -6.93 13.95 -38.51
N PRO A 8 -7.96 13.55 -37.75
CA PRO A 8 -9.29 13.38 -38.32
C PRO A 8 -9.77 14.72 -38.87
N GLN A 9 -10.32 14.74 -40.08
CA GLN A 9 -10.96 15.95 -40.61
C GLN A 9 -12.36 16.07 -39.99
N LEU A 10 -12.63 17.19 -39.32
CA LEU A 10 -13.96 17.48 -38.76
C LEU A 10 -14.87 18.07 -39.85
N SER A 11 -16.14 17.66 -39.85
CA SER A 11 -17.17 18.32 -40.65
C SER A 11 -17.42 19.75 -40.18
N LEU A 12 -18.04 20.59 -41.02
CA LEU A 12 -18.41 21.96 -40.63
C LEU A 12 -19.31 21.99 -39.38
N GLY A 13 -20.19 21.01 -39.23
CA GLY A 13 -21.05 20.85 -38.04
C GLY A 13 -20.23 20.52 -36.79
N GLU A 14 -19.34 19.53 -36.87
CA GLU A 14 -18.43 19.17 -35.76
C GLU A 14 -17.51 20.35 -35.39
N MET A 15 -17.02 21.10 -36.37
CA MET A 15 -16.18 22.28 -36.13
C MET A 15 -16.95 23.38 -35.40
N ARG A 16 -18.18 23.68 -35.86
CA ARG A 16 -19.05 24.65 -35.18
C ARG A 16 -19.34 24.22 -33.75
N ASP A 17 -19.67 22.95 -33.54
CA ASP A 17 -19.98 22.42 -32.21
C ASP A 17 -18.75 22.47 -31.29
N LEU A 18 -17.57 22.14 -31.80
CA LEU A 18 -16.30 22.28 -31.08
C LEU A 18 -16.05 23.73 -30.67
N LEU A 19 -16.20 24.68 -31.60
CA LEU A 19 -16.05 26.11 -31.30
C LEU A 19 -17.04 26.59 -30.24
N LEU A 20 -18.31 26.19 -30.34
CA LEU A 20 -19.32 26.54 -29.33
C LEU A 20 -18.95 25.97 -27.95
N ARG A 21 -18.48 24.73 -27.87
CA ARG A 21 -18.03 24.14 -26.59
C ARG A 21 -16.82 24.87 -26.03
N LEU A 22 -15.82 25.17 -26.84
CA LEU A 22 -14.60 25.85 -26.39
C LEU A 22 -14.88 27.30 -25.95
N LEU A 23 -15.77 28.02 -26.63
CA LEU A 23 -16.07 29.42 -26.31
C LEU A 23 -17.04 29.57 -25.13
N PHE A 24 -18.08 28.74 -25.08
CA PHE A 24 -19.20 28.97 -24.15
C PHE A 24 -19.29 27.96 -23.00
N ARG A 25 -18.73 26.75 -23.13
CA ARG A 25 -18.81 25.72 -22.06
C ARG A 25 -17.49 25.58 -21.32
N ALA A 26 -16.37 25.56 -22.03
CA ALA A 26 -15.05 25.34 -21.45
C ALA A 26 -14.69 26.33 -20.34
N PRO A 27 -14.89 27.66 -20.48
CA PRO A 27 -14.50 28.61 -19.44
C PRO A 27 -15.22 28.36 -18.11
N PHE A 28 -16.53 28.13 -18.16
CA PHE A 28 -17.32 27.87 -16.96
C PHE A 28 -16.99 26.52 -16.34
N GLN A 29 -16.87 25.46 -17.15
CA GLN A 29 -16.59 24.13 -16.63
C GLN A 29 -15.18 24.01 -16.05
N LEU A 30 -14.18 24.64 -16.67
CA LEU A 30 -12.80 24.62 -16.17
C LEU A 30 -12.69 25.36 -14.83
N VAL A 31 -13.31 26.54 -14.72
CA VAL A 31 -13.36 27.30 -13.46
C VAL A 31 -14.12 26.50 -12.40
N TRP A 32 -15.26 25.90 -12.74
CA TRP A 32 -16.02 25.05 -11.83
C TRP A 32 -15.19 23.85 -11.34
N ASN A 33 -14.62 23.06 -12.26
CA ASN A 33 -13.83 21.88 -11.92
C ASN A 33 -12.66 22.23 -11.00
N PHE A 34 -11.98 23.34 -11.27
CA PHE A 34 -10.85 23.79 -10.46
C PHE A 34 -11.31 24.29 -9.09
N CYS A 35 -12.21 25.29 -9.03
CA CYS A 35 -12.61 25.93 -7.78
C CYS A 35 -13.37 24.97 -6.85
N TYR A 36 -14.17 24.06 -7.41
CA TYR A 36 -14.94 23.11 -6.61
C TYR A 36 -14.07 22.00 -6.02
N GLY A 37 -13.07 21.50 -6.77
CA GLY A 37 -12.15 20.47 -6.28
C GLY A 37 -11.00 21.00 -5.43
N LEU A 38 -10.67 22.29 -5.52
CA LEU A 38 -9.49 22.88 -4.87
C LEU A 38 -9.44 22.68 -3.34
N PRO A 39 -10.53 22.88 -2.56
CA PRO A 39 -10.50 22.64 -1.12
C PRO A 39 -10.16 21.18 -0.78
N PHE A 40 -10.70 20.23 -1.56
CA PHE A 40 -10.44 18.80 -1.37
C PHE A 40 -9.01 18.43 -1.77
N ALA A 41 -8.49 18.99 -2.85
CA ALA A 41 -7.10 18.75 -3.27
C ALA A 41 -6.10 19.23 -2.21
N ILE A 42 -6.34 20.40 -1.60
CA ILE A 42 -5.52 20.94 -0.51
C ILE A 42 -5.64 20.04 0.73
N ALA A 43 -6.86 19.67 1.13
CA ALA A 43 -7.10 18.83 2.30
C ALA A 43 -6.43 17.44 2.19
N ARG A 44 -6.22 16.95 0.96
CA ARG A 44 -5.63 15.63 0.68
C ARG A 44 -4.14 15.68 0.29
N GLY A 45 -3.49 16.83 0.43
CA GLY A 45 -2.05 16.98 0.18
C GLY A 45 -1.63 16.85 -1.29
N MET A 46 -2.56 17.00 -2.24
CA MET A 46 -2.25 16.85 -3.66
C MET A 46 -1.47 18.05 -4.20
N SER A 47 -0.53 17.80 -5.12
CA SER A 47 0.14 18.87 -5.87
C SER A 47 -0.88 19.69 -6.66
N LEU A 48 -0.98 20.99 -6.36
CA LEU A 48 -1.93 21.90 -7.02
C LEU A 48 -1.73 21.95 -8.54
N ARG A 49 -0.50 21.77 -9.01
CA ARG A 49 -0.19 21.71 -10.45
C ARG A 49 -0.76 20.46 -11.10
N LEU A 50 -0.67 19.31 -10.43
CA LEU A 50 -1.23 18.04 -10.91
C LEU A 50 -2.75 18.02 -10.78
N PHE A 51 -3.30 18.58 -9.71
CA PHE A 51 -4.74 18.79 -9.59
C PHE A 51 -5.29 19.73 -10.68
N ALA A 52 -4.60 20.81 -11.03
CA ALA A 52 -4.99 21.67 -12.14
C ALA A 52 -5.04 20.90 -13.48
N PHE A 53 -4.11 19.97 -13.67
CA PHE A 53 -4.13 19.05 -14.81
C PHE A 53 -5.36 18.14 -14.76
N CYS A 54 -5.71 17.56 -13.60
CA CYS A 54 -6.94 16.78 -13.44
C CYS A 54 -8.19 17.59 -13.81
N ALA A 55 -8.32 18.81 -13.31
CA ALA A 55 -9.45 19.69 -13.58
C ALA A 55 -9.62 19.98 -15.08
N PHE A 56 -8.50 20.15 -15.79
CA PHE A 56 -8.48 20.31 -17.24
C PHE A 56 -8.90 19.02 -17.97
N TYR A 57 -8.29 17.88 -17.64
CA TYR A 57 -8.60 16.60 -18.30
C TYR A 57 -10.02 16.11 -18.00
N ARG A 58 -10.57 16.45 -16.83
CA ARG A 58 -11.97 16.22 -16.50
C ARG A 58 -12.92 16.92 -17.48
N PHE A 59 -12.58 18.13 -17.93
CA PHE A 59 -13.34 18.80 -19.00
C PHE A 59 -13.16 18.07 -20.34
N VAL A 60 -11.92 17.78 -20.72
CA VAL A 60 -11.61 17.13 -22.01
C VAL A 60 -12.34 15.78 -22.12
N LEU A 61 -12.16 14.89 -21.15
CA LEU A 61 -12.71 13.54 -21.13
C LEU A 61 -14.23 13.52 -20.92
N GLY A 62 -14.77 14.47 -20.15
CA GLY A 62 -16.21 14.52 -19.84
C GLY A 62 -17.07 15.29 -20.84
N SER A 63 -16.49 16.17 -21.66
CA SER A 63 -17.27 17.11 -22.50
C SER A 63 -16.93 17.08 -23.99
N MET A 64 -15.78 16.53 -24.39
CA MET A 64 -15.37 16.49 -25.81
C MET A 64 -15.63 15.13 -26.44
N LYS A 65 -15.89 15.12 -27.76
CA LYS A 65 -16.02 13.87 -28.51
C LYS A 65 -14.64 13.31 -28.90
N ALA A 66 -14.55 11.99 -29.11
CA ALA A 66 -13.30 11.31 -29.47
C ALA A 66 -12.58 11.97 -30.67
N ARG A 67 -13.31 12.25 -31.77
CA ARG A 67 -12.76 12.92 -32.96
C ARG A 67 -12.29 14.34 -32.69
N GLU A 68 -12.95 15.07 -31.79
CA GLU A 68 -12.57 16.44 -31.43
C GLU A 68 -11.28 16.45 -30.61
N ILE A 69 -11.14 15.51 -29.67
CA ILE A 69 -9.90 15.32 -28.90
C ILE A 69 -8.74 14.99 -29.85
N GLN A 70 -8.94 14.02 -30.74
CA GLN A 70 -7.92 13.63 -31.73
C GLN A 70 -7.60 14.73 -32.75
N PHE A 71 -8.55 15.62 -33.06
CA PHE A 71 -8.32 16.77 -33.93
C PHE A 71 -7.41 17.80 -33.27
N LEU A 72 -7.60 18.07 -31.97
CA LEU A 72 -6.77 19.01 -31.21
C LEU A 72 -5.37 18.47 -30.90
N GLN A 73 -5.21 17.15 -30.81
CA GLN A 73 -3.94 16.51 -30.49
C GLN A 73 -3.11 16.20 -31.75
N PRO A 74 -1.76 16.22 -31.67
CA PRO A 74 -0.93 15.61 -32.70
C PRO A 74 -1.19 14.09 -32.80
N PRO A 75 -1.13 13.50 -34.01
CA PRO A 75 -1.17 12.04 -34.15
C PRO A 75 0.00 11.36 -33.45
N THR A 76 -0.20 10.12 -32.99
CA THR A 76 0.79 9.31 -32.26
C THR A 76 2.19 9.34 -32.88
N LEU A 77 2.29 9.05 -34.18
CA LEU A 77 3.58 9.04 -34.89
C LEU A 77 4.25 10.42 -34.91
N LYS A 78 3.47 11.49 -35.05
CA LYS A 78 4.01 12.85 -35.07
C LYS A 78 4.51 13.27 -33.70
N THR A 79 3.83 12.86 -32.61
CA THR A 79 4.29 13.07 -31.24
C THR A 79 5.65 12.41 -31.02
N TYR A 80 5.77 11.13 -31.38
CA TYR A 80 7.02 10.36 -31.28
C TYR A 80 8.16 11.03 -32.06
N GLU A 81 7.93 11.38 -33.33
CA GLU A 81 8.95 12.02 -34.19
C GLU A 81 9.42 13.36 -33.61
N THR A 82 8.47 14.19 -33.15
CA THR A 82 8.77 15.51 -32.58
C THR A 82 9.53 15.39 -31.26
N TRP A 83 9.15 14.41 -30.42
CA TRP A 83 9.84 14.16 -29.16
C TRP A 83 11.28 13.68 -29.40
N ILE A 84 11.50 12.73 -30.32
CA ILE A 84 12.84 12.24 -30.67
C ILE A 84 13.71 13.38 -31.17
N GLU A 85 13.20 14.19 -32.09
CA GLU A 85 13.95 15.31 -32.65
C GLU A 85 14.37 16.28 -31.55
N LYS A 86 13.43 16.68 -30.68
CA LYS A 86 13.70 17.58 -29.56
C LYS A 86 14.71 16.99 -28.57
N LYS A 87 14.53 15.73 -28.13
CA LYS A 87 15.41 15.08 -27.14
C LYS A 87 16.81 14.84 -27.72
N ARG A 88 16.92 14.49 -29.01
CA ARG A 88 18.19 14.32 -29.73
C ARG A 88 18.96 15.63 -29.86
N LEU A 89 18.29 16.73 -30.19
CA LEU A 89 18.91 18.06 -30.26
C LEU A 89 19.47 18.49 -28.90
N ALA A 90 18.76 18.17 -27.81
CA ALA A 90 19.21 18.43 -26.46
C ALA A 90 20.34 17.49 -26.00
N ASN A 91 20.46 16.28 -26.57
CA ASN A 91 21.43 15.26 -26.17
C ASN A 91 22.13 14.60 -27.38
N PRO A 92 23.01 15.31 -28.10
CA PRO A 92 23.69 14.78 -29.29
C PRO A 92 24.47 13.49 -29.05
N GLN A 93 25.00 13.30 -27.84
CA GLN A 93 25.74 12.11 -27.41
C GLN A 93 24.89 10.82 -27.39
N LEU A 94 23.56 10.94 -27.32
CA LEU A 94 22.63 9.79 -27.31
C LEU A 94 21.99 9.55 -28.68
N ALA A 95 22.53 10.11 -29.76
CA ALA A 95 21.96 10.03 -31.10
C ALA A 95 21.73 8.60 -31.62
N GLU A 96 22.54 7.62 -31.19
CA GLU A 96 22.35 6.21 -31.57
C GLU A 96 21.04 5.63 -31.01
N LYS A 97 20.66 6.06 -29.80
CA LYS A 97 19.43 5.65 -29.10
C LYS A 97 18.21 6.51 -29.45
N LEU A 98 18.44 7.76 -29.90
CA LEU A 98 17.43 8.75 -30.23
C LEU A 98 17.30 8.93 -31.75
N LYS A 99 16.86 7.87 -32.43
CA LYS A 99 16.59 7.88 -33.87
C LYS A 99 15.17 7.43 -34.16
N ARG A 100 14.59 7.97 -35.23
CA ARG A 100 13.29 7.51 -35.74
C ARG A 100 13.43 6.07 -36.25
N ASP A 101 12.81 5.12 -35.55
CA ASP A 101 12.76 3.71 -35.92
C ASP A 101 11.31 3.21 -35.76
N VAL A 102 10.64 3.03 -36.89
CA VAL A 102 9.23 2.65 -36.96
C VAL A 102 9.12 1.42 -37.82
N GLU A 103 8.54 0.36 -37.25
CA GLU A 103 8.40 -0.94 -37.86
C GLU A 103 6.94 -1.29 -38.04
N MET A 104 6.54 -1.59 -39.27
CA MET A 104 5.16 -2.00 -39.56
C MET A 104 4.96 -3.46 -39.14
N LEU A 105 3.85 -3.73 -38.45
CA LEU A 105 3.46 -5.11 -38.14
C LEU A 105 2.88 -5.81 -39.37
N PRO A 106 2.98 -7.16 -39.44
CA PRO A 106 2.33 -7.95 -40.48
C PRO A 106 0.82 -7.67 -40.56
N ALA A 107 0.21 -7.98 -41.71
CA ALA A 107 -1.23 -7.83 -41.96
C ALA A 107 -1.81 -6.40 -41.73
N ASN A 108 -0.95 -5.38 -41.66
CA ASN A 108 -1.32 -3.99 -41.36
C ASN A 108 -1.92 -3.82 -39.94
N ASP A 109 -1.44 -4.63 -38.98
CA ASP A 109 -1.89 -4.62 -37.58
C ASP A 109 -1.24 -3.52 -36.73
N GLY A 110 -1.03 -2.35 -37.32
CA GLY A 110 -0.40 -1.20 -36.67
C GLY A 110 1.12 -1.14 -36.89
N SER A 111 1.81 -0.40 -36.04
CA SER A 111 3.27 -0.25 -36.10
C SER A 111 3.89 -0.19 -34.70
N ILE A 112 5.15 -0.61 -34.59
CA ILE A 112 5.97 -0.45 -33.39
C ILE A 112 6.87 0.77 -33.61
N MET A 113 6.82 1.71 -32.67
CA MET A 113 7.77 2.81 -32.57
C MET A 113 8.82 2.47 -31.52
N TRP A 114 10.07 2.40 -31.94
CA TRP A 114 11.17 1.95 -31.08
C TRP A 114 11.84 3.12 -30.35
N LEU A 115 12.13 2.94 -29.06
CA LEU A 115 13.04 3.77 -28.27
C LEU A 115 14.25 2.96 -27.83
N GLY A 116 15.44 3.56 -27.85
CA GLY A 116 16.69 2.88 -27.56
C GLY A 116 17.25 2.12 -28.76
N ASN A 117 18.30 1.32 -28.54
CA ASN A 117 18.94 0.56 -29.61
C ASN A 117 18.56 -0.92 -29.56
N ARG A 118 17.47 -1.27 -30.25
CA ARG A 118 16.97 -2.66 -30.31
C ARG A 118 17.97 -3.70 -30.85
N LYS A 119 19.02 -3.28 -31.55
CA LYS A 119 20.06 -4.20 -32.06
C LYS A 119 21.09 -4.60 -31.00
N LYS A 120 21.27 -3.77 -29.98
CA LYS A 120 22.18 -4.01 -28.85
C LYS A 120 21.43 -4.41 -27.57
N ALA A 121 20.14 -4.10 -27.51
CA ALA A 121 19.28 -4.42 -26.37
C ALA A 121 19.23 -5.92 -26.10
N LYS A 122 19.34 -6.26 -24.81
CA LYS A 122 19.15 -7.63 -24.29
C LYS A 122 17.82 -7.76 -23.54
N LYS A 123 17.23 -6.63 -23.15
CA LYS A 123 15.95 -6.56 -22.43
C LYS A 123 15.00 -5.68 -23.23
N PHE A 124 13.72 -6.06 -23.25
CA PHE A 124 12.71 -5.43 -24.09
C PHE A 124 11.48 -5.10 -23.26
N VAL A 125 10.84 -3.98 -23.60
CA VAL A 125 9.55 -3.58 -23.04
C VAL A 125 8.57 -3.39 -24.21
N LEU A 126 7.46 -4.12 -24.22
CA LEU A 126 6.32 -3.84 -25.09
C LEU A 126 5.35 -2.93 -24.34
N PHE A 127 5.24 -1.69 -24.80
CA PHE A 127 4.49 -0.65 -24.13
C PHE A 127 3.19 -0.32 -24.87
N PHE A 128 2.10 -0.22 -24.12
CA PHE A 128 0.79 0.23 -24.56
C PHE A 128 0.45 1.52 -23.83
N HIS A 129 0.20 2.61 -24.57
CA HIS A 129 -0.12 3.89 -23.95
C HIS A 129 -1.58 3.95 -23.46
N GLY A 130 -1.88 4.83 -22.51
CA GLY A 130 -3.24 5.10 -22.06
C GLY A 130 -3.98 6.11 -22.92
N GLY A 131 -5.03 6.72 -22.33
CA GLY A 131 -5.89 7.67 -23.01
C GLY A 131 -7.25 7.12 -23.43
N GLY A 132 -7.78 6.13 -22.70
CA GLY A 132 -9.15 5.61 -22.91
C GLY A 132 -9.39 5.02 -24.30
N TYR A 133 -8.34 4.52 -24.97
CA TYR A 133 -8.36 4.10 -26.38
C TYR A 133 -8.73 5.20 -27.40
N VAL A 134 -8.84 6.46 -26.97
CA VAL A 134 -9.29 7.60 -27.76
C VAL A 134 -8.17 8.62 -27.96
N VAL A 135 -7.40 8.91 -26.91
CA VAL A 135 -6.33 9.92 -26.96
C VAL A 135 -5.09 9.32 -27.63
N PRO A 136 -4.47 10.00 -28.60
CA PRO A 136 -3.19 9.58 -29.15
C PRO A 136 -2.06 9.59 -28.10
N LEU A 137 -0.95 8.93 -28.43
CA LEU A 137 0.26 8.96 -27.61
C LEU A 137 0.66 10.40 -27.29
N LEU A 138 0.72 10.72 -26.00
CA LEU A 138 1.19 12.01 -25.47
C LEU A 138 2.72 12.02 -25.28
N PRO A 139 3.37 13.21 -25.31
CA PRO A 139 4.81 13.33 -25.04
C PRO A 139 5.24 12.74 -23.70
N GLY A 140 4.38 12.83 -22.67
CA GLY A 140 4.64 12.28 -21.33
C GLY A 140 4.88 10.77 -21.33
N HIS A 141 4.16 9.99 -22.16
CA HIS A 141 4.40 8.56 -22.28
C HIS A 141 5.78 8.24 -22.86
N VAL A 142 6.21 9.00 -23.88
CA VAL A 142 7.51 8.79 -24.53
C VAL A 142 8.64 9.17 -23.58
N GLU A 143 8.47 10.29 -22.86
CA GLU A 143 9.40 10.73 -21.82
C GLU A 143 9.49 9.68 -20.69
N TRP A 144 8.36 9.19 -20.19
CA TRP A 144 8.32 8.16 -19.16
C TRP A 144 9.01 6.86 -19.62
N CYS A 145 8.68 6.35 -20.81
CA CYS A 145 9.34 5.16 -21.36
C CYS A 145 10.86 5.35 -21.48
N TRP A 146 11.29 6.54 -21.86
CA TRP A 146 12.71 6.87 -21.97
C TRP A 146 13.39 6.89 -20.60
N GLU A 147 12.86 7.67 -19.65
CA GLU A 147 13.46 7.85 -18.32
C GLU A 147 13.43 6.54 -17.51
N ALA A 148 12.31 5.80 -17.52
CA ALA A 148 12.16 4.57 -16.75
C ALA A 148 12.99 3.40 -17.31
N TYR A 149 13.05 3.24 -18.64
CA TYR A 149 13.59 2.01 -19.24
C TYR A 149 14.89 2.22 -20.01
N VAL A 150 14.97 3.25 -20.87
CA VAL A 150 16.12 3.42 -21.77
C VAL A 150 17.30 4.13 -21.08
N ALA A 151 17.00 5.15 -20.29
CA ALA A 151 17.97 5.93 -19.52
C ALA A 151 18.15 5.37 -18.09
N GLY A 152 17.05 5.08 -17.39
CA GLY A 152 17.05 4.55 -16.01
C GLY A 152 17.09 3.03 -15.88
N GLY A 153 17.11 2.29 -16.99
CA GLY A 153 17.27 0.83 -16.98
C GLY A 153 18.61 0.38 -16.39
N PRO A 154 18.94 -0.93 -16.41
CA PRO A 154 20.13 -1.51 -15.76
C PRO A 154 21.51 -1.00 -16.25
N GLY A 155 21.53 0.05 -17.08
CA GLY A 155 22.72 0.80 -17.46
C GLY A 155 23.72 -0.06 -18.21
N GLU A 156 24.96 -0.08 -17.73
CA GLU A 156 26.07 -0.85 -18.33
C GLU A 156 25.83 -2.37 -18.30
N LYS A 157 24.95 -2.87 -17.41
CA LYS A 157 24.71 -4.32 -17.25
C LYS A 157 23.87 -4.89 -18.40
N ALA A 158 22.91 -4.13 -18.93
CA ALA A 158 22.10 -4.53 -20.07
C ALA A 158 21.42 -3.34 -20.74
N GLU A 159 21.45 -3.29 -22.07
CA GLU A 159 20.72 -2.29 -22.83
C GLU A 159 19.24 -2.69 -22.97
N VAL A 160 18.36 -1.70 -22.83
CA VAL A 160 16.91 -1.85 -22.94
C VAL A 160 16.41 -1.14 -24.19
N ALA A 161 15.48 -1.78 -24.91
CA ALA A 161 14.71 -1.13 -25.96
C ALA A 161 13.21 -1.23 -25.67
N VAL A 162 12.49 -0.14 -25.92
CA VAL A 162 11.03 -0.07 -25.73
C VAL A 162 10.36 -0.10 -27.10
N ALA A 163 9.48 -1.07 -27.29
CA ALA A 163 8.57 -1.19 -28.41
C ALA A 163 7.23 -0.54 -28.02
N ILE A 164 6.99 0.71 -28.44
CA ILE A 164 5.70 1.38 -28.21
C ILE A 164 4.76 1.00 -29.34
N LEU A 165 3.65 0.33 -29.02
CA LEU A 165 2.65 -0.04 -30.02
C LEU A 165 1.80 1.17 -30.41
N GLN A 166 1.83 1.53 -31.69
CA GLN A 166 0.82 2.39 -32.31
C GLN A 166 -0.39 1.53 -32.69
N TYR A 167 -1.27 1.28 -31.72
CA TYR A 167 -2.55 0.62 -31.95
C TYR A 167 -3.60 1.62 -32.48
N THR A 168 -4.65 1.10 -33.11
CA THR A 168 -5.71 1.92 -33.71
C THR A 168 -6.66 2.45 -32.63
N LEU A 169 -6.99 3.74 -32.71
CA LEU A 169 -7.84 4.41 -31.72
C LEU A 169 -9.32 4.33 -32.11
N VAL A 170 -10.16 4.46 -31.10
CA VAL A 170 -11.61 4.65 -31.24
C VAL A 170 -11.87 6.09 -31.69
N PRO A 171 -12.82 6.37 -32.61
CA PRO A 171 -13.82 5.46 -33.17
C PRO A 171 -13.39 4.74 -34.46
N GLU A 172 -12.14 4.92 -34.92
CA GLU A 172 -11.67 4.40 -36.20
C GLU A 172 -11.63 2.86 -36.21
N ALA A 173 -11.25 2.25 -35.09
CA ALA A 173 -11.51 0.84 -34.81
C ALA A 173 -11.92 0.63 -33.35
N ARG A 174 -12.80 -0.33 -33.11
CA ARG A 174 -13.28 -0.72 -31.78
C ARG A 174 -12.69 -2.07 -31.36
N TYR A 175 -12.87 -2.42 -30.09
CA TYR A 175 -12.51 -3.74 -29.57
C TYR A 175 -13.15 -4.84 -30.45
N PRO A 176 -12.45 -5.95 -30.79
CA PRO A 176 -11.15 -6.44 -30.29
C PRO A 176 -9.91 -6.00 -31.09
N THR A 177 -10.01 -4.97 -31.94
CA THR A 177 -8.90 -4.59 -32.84
C THR A 177 -7.61 -4.30 -32.08
N GLN A 178 -7.70 -3.57 -30.97
CA GLN A 178 -6.55 -3.19 -30.14
C GLN A 178 -5.88 -4.41 -29.51
N LEU A 179 -6.66 -5.37 -29.00
CA LEU A 179 -6.14 -6.64 -28.48
C LEU A 179 -5.42 -7.44 -29.57
N ARG A 180 -6.03 -7.55 -30.76
CA ARG A 180 -5.42 -8.22 -31.92
C ARG A 180 -4.08 -7.60 -32.29
N GLN A 181 -3.98 -6.27 -32.29
CA GLN A 181 -2.74 -5.54 -32.55
C GLN A 181 -1.70 -5.73 -31.43
N GLY A 182 -2.14 -5.76 -30.16
CA GLY A 182 -1.29 -6.07 -29.01
C GLY A 182 -0.66 -7.46 -29.09
N VAL A 183 -1.48 -8.47 -29.41
CA VAL A 183 -1.03 -9.85 -29.61
C VAL A 183 -0.13 -9.97 -30.84
N ALA A 184 -0.44 -9.29 -31.94
CA ALA A 184 0.41 -9.24 -33.13
C ALA A 184 1.79 -8.65 -32.82
N ALA A 185 1.86 -7.58 -32.01
CA ALA A 185 3.12 -6.98 -31.57
C ALA A 185 3.94 -7.94 -30.70
N LEU A 186 3.31 -8.62 -29.74
CA LEU A 186 3.97 -9.64 -28.91
C LEU A 186 4.53 -10.77 -29.77
N ASN A 187 3.71 -11.35 -30.66
CA ASN A 187 4.14 -12.40 -31.57
C ASN A 187 5.30 -11.96 -32.47
N HIS A 188 5.27 -10.73 -32.98
CA HIS A 188 6.34 -10.17 -33.80
C HIS A 188 7.67 -10.09 -33.03
N LEU A 189 7.65 -9.66 -31.77
CA LEU A 189 8.85 -9.62 -30.93
C LEU A 189 9.42 -11.03 -30.67
N LEU A 190 8.56 -11.98 -30.33
CA LEU A 190 8.95 -13.37 -30.08
C LEU A 190 9.56 -14.02 -31.35
N GLN A 191 8.93 -13.82 -32.50
CA GLN A 191 9.41 -14.31 -33.80
C GLN A 191 10.72 -13.64 -34.24
N SER A 192 10.97 -12.41 -33.78
CA SER A 192 12.24 -11.71 -34.00
C SER A 192 13.38 -12.23 -33.11
N GLY A 193 13.13 -13.22 -32.25
CA GLY A 193 14.13 -13.84 -31.37
C GLY A 193 14.20 -13.25 -29.97
N VAL A 194 13.29 -12.35 -29.59
CA VAL A 194 13.19 -11.87 -28.21
C VAL A 194 12.69 -13.01 -27.32
N ARG A 195 13.47 -13.39 -26.31
CA ARG A 195 13.07 -14.44 -25.37
C ARG A 195 12.05 -13.90 -24.35
N PRO A 196 11.02 -14.68 -23.95
CA PRO A 196 10.02 -14.25 -22.97
C PRO A 196 10.62 -13.74 -21.64
N ASP A 197 11.65 -14.40 -21.11
CA ASP A 197 12.35 -14.02 -19.87
C ASP A 197 13.18 -12.74 -19.97
N ASN A 198 13.25 -12.13 -21.16
CA ASN A 198 13.84 -10.83 -21.42
C ASN A 198 12.81 -9.77 -21.83
N LEU A 199 11.53 -10.12 -21.84
CA LEU A 199 10.43 -9.26 -22.29
C LEU A 199 9.49 -8.93 -21.13
N ILE A 200 9.27 -7.64 -20.94
CA ILE A 200 8.21 -7.10 -20.09
C ILE A 200 7.12 -6.53 -20.99
N ILE A 201 5.86 -6.70 -20.62
CA ILE A 201 4.74 -6.00 -21.28
C ILE A 201 4.04 -5.11 -20.26
N GLY A 202 3.50 -3.96 -20.69
CA GLY A 202 2.79 -3.09 -19.76
C GLY A 202 2.31 -1.79 -20.36
N GLY A 203 1.60 -1.03 -19.55
CA GLY A 203 0.97 0.22 -19.98
C GLY A 203 0.24 0.94 -18.87
N ASP A 204 -0.26 2.13 -19.19
CA ASP A 204 -1.04 2.98 -18.30
C ASP A 204 -2.53 3.02 -18.69
N SER A 205 -3.44 3.11 -17.73
CA SER A 205 -4.88 3.26 -17.96
C SER A 205 -5.46 2.24 -18.96
N ALA A 206 -5.93 2.69 -20.12
CA ALA A 206 -6.37 1.85 -21.23
C ALA A 206 -5.24 0.96 -21.82
N GLY A 207 -3.99 1.41 -21.78
CA GLY A 207 -2.82 0.62 -22.12
C GLY A 207 -2.51 -0.45 -21.06
N GLY A 208 -2.75 -0.14 -19.78
CA GLY A 208 -2.72 -1.12 -18.69
C GLY A 208 -3.79 -2.19 -18.88
N ASN A 209 -5.02 -1.79 -19.24
CA ASN A 209 -6.07 -2.71 -19.66
C ASN A 209 -5.60 -3.60 -20.82
N LEU A 210 -5.04 -3.02 -21.89
CA LEU A 210 -4.56 -3.78 -23.05
C LEU A 210 -3.45 -4.76 -22.68
N ALA A 211 -2.51 -4.37 -21.82
CA ALA A 211 -1.45 -5.24 -21.32
C ALA A 211 -2.02 -6.46 -20.59
N LEU A 212 -3.01 -6.22 -19.71
CA LEU A 212 -3.66 -7.29 -18.97
C LEU A 212 -4.52 -8.18 -19.88
N LEU A 213 -5.19 -7.63 -20.89
CA LEU A 213 -5.91 -8.41 -21.89
C LEU A 213 -4.98 -9.30 -22.72
N VAL A 214 -3.79 -8.81 -23.07
CA VAL A 214 -2.76 -9.64 -23.71
C VAL A 214 -2.33 -10.76 -22.76
N ALA A 215 -2.06 -10.48 -21.49
CA ALA A 215 -1.72 -11.50 -20.49
C ALA A 215 -2.85 -12.53 -20.29
N ARG A 216 -4.10 -12.07 -20.24
CA ARG A 216 -5.29 -12.93 -20.21
C ARG A 216 -5.37 -13.82 -21.45
N HIS A 217 -5.12 -13.28 -22.65
CA HIS A 217 -5.14 -14.07 -23.90
C HIS A 217 -4.06 -15.17 -23.92
N LEU A 218 -2.96 -15.00 -23.19
CA LEU A 218 -1.95 -16.05 -23.01
C LEU A 218 -2.45 -17.21 -22.15
N CYS A 219 -3.27 -16.92 -21.14
CA CYS A 219 -3.82 -17.91 -20.21
C CYS A 219 -5.08 -18.57 -20.78
N LEU A 220 -5.98 -17.73 -21.30
CA LEU A 220 -7.28 -18.10 -21.85
C LEU A 220 -7.47 -17.40 -23.21
N PRO A 221 -7.03 -18.03 -24.31
CA PRO A 221 -7.12 -17.45 -25.64
C PRO A 221 -8.56 -17.07 -26.02
N ALA A 222 -8.76 -15.81 -26.41
CA ALA A 222 -10.04 -15.33 -26.87
C ALA A 222 -10.42 -15.97 -28.22
N GLN A 223 -11.65 -16.45 -28.36
CA GLN A 223 -12.18 -17.05 -29.60
C GLN A 223 -12.58 -15.97 -30.63
N LEU A 224 -11.70 -15.00 -30.89
CA LEU A 224 -11.98 -13.79 -31.68
C LEU A 224 -11.11 -13.66 -32.95
N GLU A 225 -10.76 -14.79 -33.58
CA GLU A 225 -9.82 -14.83 -34.73
C GLU A 225 -8.47 -14.15 -34.46
N ILE A 226 -8.05 -14.11 -33.19
CA ILE A 226 -6.75 -13.60 -32.77
C ILE A 226 -5.75 -14.76 -32.83
N ALA A 227 -4.59 -14.53 -33.45
CA ALA A 227 -3.55 -15.54 -33.53
C ALA A 227 -3.13 -16.03 -32.13
N PRO A 228 -2.94 -17.33 -31.91
CA PRO A 228 -2.39 -17.82 -30.65
C PRO A 228 -0.96 -17.29 -30.45
N VAL A 229 -0.56 -17.19 -29.20
CA VAL A 229 0.82 -16.90 -28.83
C VAL A 229 1.41 -18.16 -28.23
N ASN A 230 2.54 -18.61 -28.76
CA ASN A 230 3.25 -19.75 -28.20
C ASN A 230 4.47 -19.22 -27.43
N LEU A 231 4.42 -19.32 -26.10
CA LEU A 231 5.50 -18.89 -25.23
C LEU A 231 6.43 -20.06 -24.93
N SER A 232 7.74 -19.88 -25.18
CA SER A 232 8.76 -20.86 -24.78
C SER A 232 9.09 -20.82 -23.28
N GLY A 233 8.49 -19.89 -22.54
CA GLY A 233 8.63 -19.68 -21.10
C GLY A 233 7.84 -18.44 -20.65
N ARG A 234 7.86 -18.14 -19.35
CA ARG A 234 7.14 -16.99 -18.77
C ARG A 234 7.75 -15.66 -19.23
N LEU A 235 6.91 -14.65 -19.41
CA LEU A 235 7.35 -13.26 -19.53
C LEU A 235 8.14 -12.84 -18.27
N ALA A 236 9.09 -11.94 -18.44
CA ALA A 236 9.89 -11.43 -17.32
C ALA A 236 9.03 -10.67 -16.30
N GLY A 237 7.99 -9.99 -16.78
CA GLY A 237 7.05 -9.28 -15.93
C GLY A 237 5.92 -8.64 -16.74
N VAL A 238 4.84 -8.32 -16.05
CA VAL A 238 3.77 -7.44 -16.53
C VAL A 238 3.72 -6.24 -15.60
N PHE A 239 3.61 -5.02 -16.12
CA PHE A 239 3.33 -3.84 -15.29
C PHE A 239 2.06 -3.11 -15.74
N LEU A 240 1.29 -2.64 -14.77
CA LEU A 240 0.02 -1.97 -14.96
C LEU A 240 0.03 -0.66 -14.16
N VAL A 241 -0.14 0.48 -14.83
CA VAL A 241 -0.27 1.79 -14.16
C VAL A 241 -1.71 2.25 -14.27
N SER A 242 -2.33 2.58 -13.14
CA SER A 242 -3.73 2.98 -13.00
C SER A 242 -4.67 2.23 -13.97
N PRO A 243 -4.62 0.88 -14.04
CA PRO A 243 -5.23 0.13 -15.13
C PRO A 243 -6.76 0.24 -15.13
N TRP A 244 -7.35 0.39 -16.32
CA TRP A 244 -8.80 0.37 -16.48
C TRP A 244 -9.34 -1.06 -16.53
N LEU A 245 -9.78 -1.62 -15.40
CA LEU A 245 -10.06 -3.06 -15.29
C LEU A 245 -11.52 -3.48 -15.51
N THR A 246 -12.48 -2.57 -15.27
CA THR A 246 -13.93 -2.84 -15.31
C THR A 246 -14.68 -1.71 -16.02
N SER A 247 -15.83 -2.03 -16.63
CA SER A 247 -16.77 -1.01 -17.12
C SER A 247 -17.63 -0.40 -16.02
N LYS A 248 -17.66 -1.00 -14.82
CA LYS A 248 -18.46 -0.56 -13.68
C LYS A 248 -17.82 0.66 -13.01
N THR A 249 -18.65 1.57 -12.53
CA THR A 249 -18.21 2.80 -11.84
C THR A 249 -18.87 2.91 -10.47
N THR A 250 -19.12 1.77 -9.82
CA THR A 250 -19.93 1.65 -8.60
C THR A 250 -19.08 1.58 -7.32
N THR A 251 -17.76 1.58 -7.44
CA THR A 251 -16.85 1.48 -6.30
C THR A 251 -16.79 2.81 -5.51
N PRO A 252 -16.53 2.76 -4.19
CA PRO A 252 -16.46 3.96 -3.34
C PRO A 252 -15.48 5.02 -3.86
N SER A 253 -14.32 4.60 -4.40
CA SER A 253 -13.33 5.51 -4.99
C SER A 253 -13.90 6.43 -6.07
N PHE A 254 -14.88 5.99 -6.87
CA PHE A 254 -15.53 6.87 -7.85
C PHE A 254 -16.33 8.01 -7.22
N GLN A 255 -16.87 7.80 -6.02
CA GLN A 255 -17.59 8.83 -5.28
C GLN A 255 -16.62 9.70 -4.47
N GLU A 256 -15.72 9.07 -3.71
CA GLU A 256 -14.75 9.74 -2.84
C GLU A 256 -13.79 10.63 -3.62
N ASN A 257 -13.27 10.16 -4.75
CA ASN A 257 -12.24 10.85 -5.54
C ASN A 257 -12.84 11.67 -6.69
N ASN A 258 -14.16 11.69 -6.83
CA ASN A 258 -14.86 12.42 -7.89
C ASN A 258 -14.47 13.91 -7.98
N TYR A 259 -14.04 14.53 -6.88
CA TYR A 259 -13.76 15.96 -6.83
C TYR A 259 -12.31 16.32 -7.19
N VAL A 260 -11.41 15.34 -7.12
CA VAL A 260 -9.96 15.57 -7.27
C VAL A 260 -9.36 14.84 -8.46
N ASP A 261 -9.97 13.72 -8.87
CA ASP A 261 -9.52 12.95 -10.02
C ASP A 261 -10.06 13.48 -11.35
N MET A 262 -9.32 13.19 -12.43
CA MET A 262 -9.73 13.49 -13.80
C MET A 262 -10.82 12.56 -14.31
N LEU A 263 -10.91 11.34 -13.76
CA LEU A 263 -11.91 10.36 -14.13
C LEU A 263 -13.23 10.59 -13.39
N THR A 264 -14.33 10.30 -14.10
CA THR A 264 -15.70 10.43 -13.62
C THR A 264 -16.53 9.26 -14.09
N THR A 265 -17.59 8.94 -13.36
CA THR A 265 -18.62 8.02 -13.83
C THR A 265 -19.10 8.36 -15.24
N THR A 266 -19.34 9.65 -15.52
CA THR A 266 -19.83 10.10 -16.84
C THR A 266 -18.83 9.86 -17.96
N CYS A 267 -17.55 10.20 -17.75
CA CYS A 267 -16.54 9.98 -18.79
C CYS A 267 -16.25 8.50 -19.00
N MET A 268 -16.29 7.69 -17.94
CA MET A 268 -16.07 6.25 -18.04
C MET A 268 -17.21 5.54 -18.79
N HIS A 269 -18.48 5.90 -18.52
CA HIS A 269 -19.59 5.40 -19.32
C HIS A 269 -19.47 5.76 -20.81
N GLY A 270 -19.05 7.00 -21.10
CA GLY A 270 -18.79 7.45 -22.48
C GLY A 270 -17.65 6.67 -23.14
N ALA A 271 -16.54 6.45 -22.43
CA ALA A 271 -15.39 5.70 -22.92
C ALA A 271 -15.75 4.23 -23.20
N THR A 272 -16.48 3.57 -22.28
CA THR A 272 -16.97 2.19 -22.47
C THR A 272 -17.85 2.09 -23.72
N ALA A 273 -18.80 3.02 -23.90
CA ALA A 273 -19.72 3.01 -25.03
C ALA A 273 -19.03 3.27 -26.38
N GLU A 274 -17.92 4.02 -26.38
CA GLU A 274 -17.10 4.25 -27.57
C GLU A 274 -16.23 3.04 -27.89
N LEU A 275 -15.63 2.40 -26.88
CA LEU A 275 -14.77 1.22 -27.04
C LEU A 275 -15.54 0.01 -27.57
N LEU A 276 -16.76 -0.21 -27.09
CA LEU A 276 -17.59 -1.37 -27.43
C LEU A 276 -18.52 -1.08 -28.62
N HIS A 277 -18.80 -2.06 -29.46
CA HIS A 277 -19.70 -1.89 -30.61
C HIS A 277 -21.18 -1.88 -30.15
N PRO A 278 -22.09 -1.06 -30.73
CA PRO A 278 -23.49 -0.95 -30.26
C PRO A 278 -24.33 -2.23 -30.41
N ARG A 279 -23.84 -3.21 -31.19
CA ARG A 279 -24.42 -4.57 -31.29
C ARG A 279 -24.04 -5.50 -30.12
N PHE A 280 -23.23 -5.05 -29.16
CA PHE A 280 -23.05 -5.68 -27.85
C PHE A 280 -23.80 -4.87 -26.77
N PRO A 281 -25.14 -4.74 -26.82
CA PRO A 281 -25.86 -4.12 -25.72
C PRO A 281 -25.87 -5.12 -24.54
N ALA A 282 -25.43 -4.69 -23.36
CA ALA A 282 -25.60 -5.45 -22.12
C ALA A 282 -27.09 -5.65 -21.81
N LYS A 283 -27.73 -6.66 -22.41
CA LYS A 283 -29.16 -6.93 -22.25
C LYS A 283 -29.46 -8.40 -21.92
N SER A 284 -28.50 -9.32 -22.02
CA SER A 284 -28.68 -10.74 -21.70
C SER A 284 -27.43 -11.37 -21.06
N LYS A 285 -27.62 -12.49 -20.34
CA LYS A 285 -26.53 -13.22 -19.65
C LYS A 285 -25.44 -13.79 -20.59
N SER A 286 -25.70 -13.93 -21.89
CA SER A 286 -24.65 -14.28 -22.86
C SER A 286 -23.75 -13.09 -23.21
N ASP A 287 -24.22 -11.85 -23.00
CA ASP A 287 -23.49 -10.61 -23.33
C ASP A 287 -22.42 -10.25 -22.27
N GLU A 288 -22.55 -10.78 -21.04
CA GLU A 288 -21.52 -10.66 -20.00
C GLU A 288 -20.20 -11.34 -20.42
N SER A 289 -20.28 -12.39 -21.24
CA SER A 289 -19.09 -13.10 -21.74
C SER A 289 -18.28 -12.32 -22.77
N ASP A 290 -18.91 -11.44 -23.56
CA ASP A 290 -18.23 -10.58 -24.54
C ASP A 290 -17.67 -9.30 -23.88
N LEU A 291 -18.38 -8.76 -22.88
CA LEU A 291 -17.91 -7.63 -22.07
C LEU A 291 -16.65 -8.02 -21.28
N ALA A 292 -16.64 -9.23 -20.73
CA ALA A 292 -15.50 -9.86 -20.07
C ALA A 292 -14.23 -9.95 -20.93
N LEU A 293 -14.37 -9.97 -22.26
CA LEU A 293 -13.23 -10.02 -23.17
C LEU A 293 -12.54 -8.66 -23.31
N ALA A 294 -13.27 -7.55 -23.14
CA ALA A 294 -12.71 -6.20 -23.17
C ALA A 294 -12.38 -5.63 -21.78
N MET A 295 -13.10 -6.10 -20.76
CA MET A 295 -12.96 -5.66 -19.37
C MET A 295 -12.67 -6.88 -18.49
N PRO A 296 -11.40 -7.11 -18.10
CA PRO A 296 -10.98 -8.35 -17.46
C PRO A 296 -11.70 -8.64 -16.14
N MET A 297 -12.14 -7.61 -15.39
CA MET A 297 -12.88 -7.75 -14.13
C MET A 297 -14.40 -7.93 -14.30
N ASP A 298 -14.94 -7.79 -15.51
CA ASP A 298 -16.38 -7.93 -15.74
C ASP A 298 -16.81 -9.37 -16.04
N GLY A 299 -15.87 -10.28 -16.21
CA GLY A 299 -16.13 -11.71 -16.42
C GLY A 299 -15.58 -12.61 -15.34
N ASP A 300 -15.55 -13.90 -15.68
CA ASP A 300 -14.90 -14.91 -14.83
C ASP A 300 -13.40 -14.63 -14.70
N LEU A 301 -12.93 -14.58 -13.46
CA LEU A 301 -11.56 -14.34 -13.08
C LEU A 301 -10.77 -15.64 -12.86
N GLY A 302 -11.35 -16.82 -13.10
CA GLY A 302 -10.64 -18.11 -12.97
C GLY A 302 -9.33 -18.19 -13.78
N TRP A 303 -9.21 -17.44 -14.88
CA TRP A 303 -7.96 -17.35 -15.65
C TRP A 303 -6.79 -16.73 -14.86
N VAL A 304 -7.07 -15.97 -13.80
CA VAL A 304 -6.03 -15.36 -12.96
C VAL A 304 -5.22 -16.42 -12.21
N ASP A 305 -5.78 -17.61 -11.97
CA ASP A 305 -5.02 -18.73 -11.42
C ASP A 305 -3.88 -19.17 -12.33
N ASP A 306 -4.07 -19.00 -13.64
CA ASP A 306 -3.09 -19.33 -14.67
C ASP A 306 -2.16 -18.16 -15.02
N ILE A 307 -2.33 -16.97 -14.41
CA ILE A 307 -1.52 -15.78 -14.77
C ILE A 307 -0.02 -16.00 -14.55
N SER A 308 0.34 -16.82 -13.56
CA SER A 308 1.73 -17.21 -13.28
C SER A 308 2.34 -18.03 -14.42
N ASN A 309 1.53 -18.71 -15.24
CA ASN A 309 2.02 -19.41 -16.44
C ASN A 309 2.41 -18.43 -17.55
N ALA A 310 1.79 -17.24 -17.59
CA ALA A 310 2.10 -16.21 -18.57
C ALA A 310 3.27 -15.32 -18.16
N THR A 311 3.41 -14.98 -16.87
CA THR A 311 4.42 -14.03 -16.39
C THR A 311 5.00 -14.41 -15.04
N LYS A 312 6.27 -14.08 -14.80
CA LYS A 312 6.95 -14.31 -13.53
C LYS A 312 6.56 -13.30 -12.45
N SER A 313 6.38 -12.04 -12.84
CA SER A 313 6.10 -10.93 -11.92
C SER A 313 4.95 -10.09 -12.45
N LEU A 314 4.19 -9.49 -11.54
CA LEU A 314 3.15 -8.51 -11.82
C LEU A 314 3.36 -7.29 -10.93
N TYR A 315 3.53 -6.12 -11.55
CA TYR A 315 3.62 -4.84 -10.87
C TYR A 315 2.38 -4.02 -11.18
N ILE A 316 1.68 -3.55 -10.16
CA ILE A 316 0.51 -2.68 -10.31
C ILE A 316 0.75 -1.41 -9.53
N THR A 317 0.60 -0.25 -10.16
CA THR A 317 0.76 1.04 -9.49
C THR A 317 -0.37 1.99 -9.81
N GLY A 318 -0.64 2.94 -8.91
CA GLY A 318 -1.65 3.98 -9.09
C GLY A 318 -1.61 5.00 -7.94
N GLY A 319 -2.61 5.85 -7.86
CA GLY A 319 -2.76 6.84 -6.80
C GLY A 319 -3.92 6.54 -5.84
N GLN A 320 -3.81 6.96 -4.58
CA GLN A 320 -4.93 6.86 -3.62
C GLN A 320 -6.08 7.82 -3.95
N GLN A 321 -5.79 8.88 -4.69
CA GLN A 321 -6.74 9.91 -5.09
C GLN A 321 -7.34 9.64 -6.47
N GLU A 322 -7.20 8.41 -7.01
CA GLU A 322 -7.75 8.04 -8.32
C GLU A 322 -9.06 7.23 -8.23
N ALA A 323 -9.89 7.31 -9.27
CA ALA A 323 -11.18 6.64 -9.34
C ALA A 323 -11.05 5.11 -9.44
N PHE A 324 -10.00 4.60 -10.10
CA PHE A 324 -9.75 3.16 -10.24
C PHE A 324 -9.10 2.50 -9.00
N ARG A 325 -8.81 3.27 -7.95
CA ARG A 325 -8.19 2.79 -6.72
C ARG A 325 -8.82 1.47 -6.25
N ASP A 326 -10.13 1.43 -6.03
CA ASP A 326 -10.77 0.24 -5.45
C ASP A 326 -10.85 -0.94 -6.44
N ASP A 327 -10.85 -0.68 -7.74
CA ASP A 327 -10.80 -1.73 -8.77
C ASP A 327 -9.41 -2.38 -8.81
N ILE A 328 -8.35 -1.57 -8.74
CA ILE A 328 -6.96 -2.04 -8.63
C ILE A 328 -6.78 -2.91 -7.38
N ARG A 329 -7.32 -2.43 -6.25
CA ARG A 329 -7.29 -3.17 -4.99
C ARG A 329 -8.00 -4.51 -5.12
N SER A 330 -9.23 -4.51 -5.64
CA SER A 330 -10.04 -5.73 -5.80
C SER A 330 -9.38 -6.76 -6.72
N PHE A 331 -8.78 -6.31 -7.83
CA PHE A 331 -8.04 -7.21 -8.71
C PHE A 331 -6.77 -7.75 -8.04
N SER A 332 -6.04 -6.90 -7.32
CA SER A 332 -4.84 -7.31 -6.58
C SER A 332 -5.14 -8.33 -5.49
N GLU A 333 -6.26 -8.16 -4.77
CA GLU A 333 -6.80 -9.13 -3.82
C GLU A 333 -7.00 -10.50 -4.49
N TYR A 334 -7.65 -10.50 -5.66
CA TYR A 334 -7.94 -11.73 -6.38
C TYR A 334 -6.67 -12.46 -6.84
N VAL A 335 -5.73 -11.74 -7.47
CA VAL A 335 -4.43 -12.28 -7.90
C VAL A 335 -3.65 -12.88 -6.74
N SER A 336 -3.79 -12.29 -5.55
CA SER A 336 -3.02 -12.71 -4.38
C SER A 336 -3.60 -13.88 -3.61
N CYS A 337 -4.92 -14.06 -3.66
CA CYS A 337 -5.60 -15.21 -3.06
C CYS A 337 -5.48 -16.47 -3.93
N SER A 338 -5.15 -16.30 -5.21
CA SER A 338 -4.88 -17.37 -6.14
C SER A 338 -3.65 -18.20 -5.73
N LYS A 339 -3.72 -19.53 -5.92
CA LYS A 339 -2.62 -20.47 -5.61
C LYS A 339 -1.55 -20.43 -6.71
N ASN A 340 -0.90 -19.28 -6.88
CA ASN A 340 0.10 -19.07 -7.92
C ASN A 340 1.49 -18.69 -7.33
N ASP A 341 2.56 -18.90 -8.09
CA ASP A 341 3.94 -18.51 -7.71
C ASP A 341 4.34 -17.13 -8.24
N LEU A 342 3.35 -16.27 -8.51
CA LEU A 342 3.53 -14.94 -9.08
C LEU A 342 4.15 -13.98 -8.05
N ASP A 343 5.18 -13.25 -8.45
CA ASP A 343 5.68 -12.13 -7.66
C ASP A 343 4.84 -10.88 -7.91
N LEU A 344 3.87 -10.63 -7.02
CA LEU A 344 3.00 -9.45 -7.06
C LEU A 344 3.54 -8.31 -6.19
N LEU A 345 3.67 -7.13 -6.80
CA LEU A 345 3.94 -5.85 -6.14
C LEU A 345 2.82 -4.86 -6.49
N VAL A 346 2.24 -4.22 -5.48
CA VAL A 346 1.20 -3.21 -5.63
C VAL A 346 1.60 -1.95 -4.88
N GLU A 347 1.65 -0.81 -5.57
CA GLU A 347 2.03 0.49 -5.00
C GLU A 347 0.95 1.52 -5.30
N LEU A 348 0.33 2.10 -4.28
CA LEU A 348 -0.66 3.16 -4.46
C LEU A 348 -0.23 4.40 -3.68
N SER A 349 0.29 5.41 -4.38
CA SER A 349 0.85 6.63 -3.80
C SER A 349 -0.22 7.50 -3.14
N GLU A 350 0.04 7.98 -1.91
CA GLU A 350 -0.94 8.65 -1.05
C GLU A 350 -1.56 9.92 -1.65
N HIS A 351 -0.74 10.73 -2.33
CA HIS A 351 -1.13 12.06 -2.82
C HIS A 351 -1.34 12.13 -4.33
N GLU A 352 -1.37 10.98 -5.01
CA GLU A 352 -1.45 10.90 -6.46
C GLU A 352 -2.86 10.56 -6.95
N GLY A 353 -3.22 11.13 -8.10
CA GLY A 353 -4.41 10.77 -8.86
C GLY A 353 -4.04 9.95 -10.11
N HIS A 354 -5.03 9.72 -10.97
CA HIS A 354 -4.91 8.85 -12.13
C HIS A 354 -3.76 9.26 -13.06
N ASP A 355 -2.86 8.33 -13.40
CA ASP A 355 -1.71 8.52 -14.32
C ASP A 355 -0.77 9.70 -13.97
N PHE A 356 -0.60 10.06 -12.69
CA PHE A 356 0.34 11.14 -12.31
C PHE A 356 1.79 10.88 -12.74
N ILE A 357 2.16 9.60 -12.89
CA ILE A 357 3.46 9.16 -13.42
C ILE A 357 3.80 9.78 -14.79
N LEU A 358 2.80 10.08 -15.63
CA LEU A 358 3.01 10.71 -16.94
C LEU A 358 3.47 12.18 -16.83
N LEU A 359 3.30 12.78 -15.65
CA LEU A 359 3.53 14.20 -15.39
C LEU A 359 4.78 14.45 -14.55
N GLU A 360 5.25 13.45 -13.78
CA GLU A 360 6.47 13.53 -12.97
C GLU A 360 7.70 13.94 -13.79
N GLY A 361 7.85 13.41 -15.01
CA GLY A 361 8.93 13.78 -15.93
C GLY A 361 8.91 15.25 -16.36
N ASN A 362 7.75 15.92 -16.31
CA ASN A 362 7.57 17.34 -16.64
C ASN A 362 7.69 18.28 -15.41
N ILE A 363 7.86 17.72 -14.21
CA ILE A 363 7.98 18.49 -12.96
C ILE A 363 9.43 18.86 -12.66
N ARG A 364 10.44 18.29 -13.33
CA ARG A 364 11.84 18.71 -13.18
C ARG A 364 12.11 20.04 -13.91
N PRO A 365 12.26 21.20 -13.23
CA PRO A 365 12.84 22.37 -13.86
C PRO A 365 14.32 22.11 -14.14
N ASN A 366 14.77 22.50 -15.34
CA ASN A 366 16.20 22.72 -15.60
C ASN A 366 16.73 23.74 -14.58
N ASN A 367 17.83 23.40 -13.91
CA ASN A 367 18.55 24.22 -12.93
C ASN A 367 17.81 24.62 -11.65
N THR A 368 17.74 23.70 -10.68
CA THR A 368 18.14 24.00 -9.30
C THR A 368 18.48 22.70 -8.58
N MET A 369 19.66 22.61 -7.98
CA MET A 369 19.95 21.61 -6.94
C MET A 369 19.03 21.89 -5.76
N LEU A 370 17.86 21.26 -5.76
CA LEU A 370 17.07 21.03 -4.55
C LEU A 370 16.80 19.52 -4.54
N LEU A 371 17.09 18.94 -3.37
CA LEU A 371 17.23 17.51 -3.11
C LEU A 371 16.09 16.66 -3.69
N PRO A 372 16.36 15.43 -4.15
CA PRO A 372 15.32 14.54 -4.64
C PRO A 372 14.40 14.10 -3.49
N THR A 373 13.09 14.26 -3.68
CA THR A 373 12.08 13.48 -2.96
C THR A 373 12.17 12.04 -3.50
N ASN A 374 12.81 11.17 -2.71
CA ASN A 374 13.19 9.81 -3.08
C ASN A 374 11.97 8.92 -3.42
N HIS A 375 11.61 8.87 -4.71
CA HIS A 375 10.87 7.75 -5.30
C HIS A 375 11.77 7.08 -6.33
N HIS A 376 12.69 6.26 -5.84
CA HIS A 376 13.35 5.27 -6.67
C HIS A 376 12.53 3.98 -6.59
N PRO A 377 12.27 3.26 -7.70
CA PRO A 377 11.91 1.85 -7.57
C PRO A 377 13.00 1.21 -6.72
N LEU A 378 12.63 0.50 -5.66
CA LEU A 378 13.54 -0.10 -4.68
C LEU A 378 14.44 -1.13 -5.37
N ASN A 379 15.43 -0.66 -6.12
CA ASN A 379 16.50 -1.46 -6.71
C ASN A 379 17.60 -1.63 -5.66
N CYS A 380 17.21 -2.12 -4.49
CA CYS A 380 18.13 -2.53 -3.45
C CYS A 380 18.38 -4.04 -3.63
N THR A 381 19.59 -4.44 -3.27
CA THR A 381 19.96 -5.85 -3.15
C THR A 381 20.11 -6.09 -1.66
N TYR A 382 19.57 -7.20 -1.17
CA TYR A 382 19.74 -7.55 0.23
C TYR A 382 21.23 -7.65 0.60
N ASN A 383 21.57 -7.00 1.70
CA ASN A 383 22.86 -7.08 2.35
C ASN A 383 22.62 -7.09 3.85
N ARG A 384 23.06 -8.17 4.51
CA ARG A 384 22.93 -8.35 5.96
C ARG A 384 23.56 -7.21 6.73
N ASP A 385 24.77 -6.80 6.34
CA ASP A 385 25.57 -5.86 7.12
C ASP A 385 24.92 -4.46 7.15
N ASP A 386 24.16 -4.11 6.11
CA ASP A 386 23.39 -2.86 6.06
C ASP A 386 22.25 -2.85 7.10
N VAL A 387 21.56 -3.98 7.27
CA VAL A 387 20.51 -4.15 8.30
C VAL A 387 21.12 -4.08 9.70
N VAL A 388 22.22 -4.80 9.90
CA VAL A 388 22.94 -4.85 11.17
C VAL A 388 23.46 -3.47 11.54
N ALA A 389 24.11 -2.76 10.60
CA ALA A 389 24.66 -1.43 10.84
C ALA A 389 23.56 -0.42 11.16
N GLY A 390 22.46 -0.42 10.40
CA GLY A 390 21.32 0.47 10.63
C GLY A 390 20.69 0.28 12.01
N LEU A 391 20.40 -0.96 12.40
CA LEU A 391 19.80 -1.25 13.71
C LEU A 391 20.77 -1.00 14.87
N THR A 392 22.05 -1.34 14.68
CA THR A 392 23.11 -1.09 15.68
C THR A 392 23.25 0.40 15.96
N GLU A 393 23.30 1.22 14.91
CA GLU A 393 23.40 2.68 15.09
C GLU A 393 22.14 3.25 15.74
N TYR A 394 20.95 2.78 15.33
CA TYR A 394 19.70 3.21 15.95
C TYR A 394 19.66 2.93 17.46
N TYR A 395 20.01 1.71 17.87
CA TYR A 395 20.09 1.32 19.28
C TYR A 395 21.18 2.09 20.03
N ARG A 396 22.33 2.36 19.41
CA ARG A 396 23.38 3.21 20.00
C ARG A 396 22.84 4.60 20.29
N ILE A 397 22.10 5.21 19.37
CA ILE A 397 21.50 6.53 19.59
C ILE A 397 20.46 6.49 20.72
N LEU A 398 19.63 5.43 20.80
CA LEU A 398 18.71 5.25 21.94
C LEU A 398 19.42 5.15 23.30
N THR A 399 20.64 4.59 23.33
CA THR A 399 21.45 4.58 24.56
C THR A 399 22.08 5.92 24.89
N LEU A 400 22.40 6.71 23.88
CA LEU A 400 22.85 8.08 24.08
C LEU A 400 21.70 9.02 24.46
N SER A 401 20.45 8.64 24.14
CA SER A 401 19.27 9.49 24.29
C SER A 401 18.56 9.35 25.64
N ALA A 402 19.26 9.24 26.78
CA ALA A 402 18.62 9.26 28.10
C ALA A 402 17.48 8.23 28.28
N TYR A 403 17.56 7.08 27.59
CA TYR A 403 16.45 6.13 27.46
C TYR A 403 16.82 4.70 27.83
N ILE A 404 17.54 3.97 26.96
CA ILE A 404 17.99 2.59 27.24
C ILE A 404 19.40 2.64 27.84
N PRO A 405 19.66 2.01 28.99
CA PRO A 405 21.03 1.91 29.49
C PRO A 405 21.91 1.11 28.53
N ALA A 406 23.13 1.58 28.25
CA ALA A 406 24.05 0.88 27.34
C ALA A 406 24.35 -0.58 27.76
N SER A 407 24.29 -0.88 29.06
CA SER A 407 24.45 -2.24 29.61
C SER A 407 23.30 -3.19 29.27
N TYR A 408 22.18 -2.68 28.76
CA TYR A 408 21.00 -3.45 28.38
C TYR A 408 21.00 -3.80 26.90
N ILE A 409 22.04 -3.49 26.13
CA ILE A 409 22.12 -3.90 24.72
C ILE A 409 23.21 -4.96 24.56
N ASP A 410 22.79 -6.16 24.17
CA ASP A 410 23.69 -7.26 23.83
C ASP A 410 24.10 -7.13 22.36
N PHE A 411 25.38 -6.86 22.12
CA PHE A 411 25.95 -6.83 20.78
C PHE A 411 26.47 -8.21 20.38
N PRO A 412 26.29 -8.62 19.10
CA PRO A 412 26.73 -9.92 18.63
C PRO A 412 28.27 -10.02 18.63
N PRO A 413 28.83 -11.21 18.90
CA PRO A 413 30.27 -11.44 18.74
C PRO A 413 30.68 -11.42 17.24
N PRO A 414 31.98 -11.33 16.91
CA PRO A 414 32.45 -11.20 15.52
C PRO A 414 32.02 -12.30 14.54
N GLY A 415 31.64 -13.48 15.05
CA GLY A 415 31.11 -14.60 14.25
C GLY A 415 29.58 -14.78 14.35
N GLY A 416 28.89 -13.85 14.99
CA GLY A 416 27.46 -13.93 15.30
C GLY A 416 27.13 -14.86 16.47
N TRP A 417 25.89 -14.79 16.93
CA TRP A 417 25.35 -15.64 17.99
C TRP A 417 25.46 -17.13 17.62
N THR A 418 25.82 -17.95 18.60
CA THR A 418 25.97 -19.39 18.43
C THR A 418 24.61 -20.09 18.28
N ASP A 419 24.61 -21.30 17.73
CA ASP A 419 23.40 -22.14 17.58
C ASP A 419 22.75 -22.52 18.94
N ALA A 420 23.51 -22.38 20.03
CA ALA A 420 23.01 -22.59 21.38
C ALA A 420 22.33 -21.35 21.96
N GLU A 421 22.72 -20.14 21.51
CA GLU A 421 22.15 -18.86 21.94
C GLU A 421 20.94 -18.47 21.06
N LEU A 422 21.05 -18.71 19.76
CA LEU A 422 20.00 -18.57 18.76
C LEU A 422 19.55 -19.98 18.33
N ASP A 423 18.29 -20.34 18.58
CA ASP A 423 17.79 -21.68 18.26
C ASP A 423 17.58 -21.88 16.75
N VAL A 424 18.68 -22.18 16.06
CA VAL A 424 18.69 -22.35 14.60
C VAL A 424 17.84 -23.52 14.15
N GLY A 425 17.87 -24.63 14.89
CA GLY A 425 17.09 -25.83 14.57
C GLY A 425 15.61 -25.52 14.53
N ALA A 426 15.17 -24.69 15.45
CA ALA A 426 13.78 -24.39 15.60
C ALA A 426 13.33 -23.19 14.74
N LEU A 427 14.20 -22.21 14.44
CA LEU A 427 13.98 -21.26 13.33
C LEU A 427 13.78 -21.97 11.98
N ARG A 428 14.54 -23.04 11.71
CA ARG A 428 14.34 -23.90 10.52
C ARG A 428 13.00 -24.64 10.56
N ALA A 429 12.57 -25.12 11.73
CA ALA A 429 11.25 -25.72 11.91
C ALA A 429 10.11 -24.73 11.60
N LEU A 430 10.35 -23.44 11.88
CA LEU A 430 9.48 -22.32 11.47
C LEU A 430 9.66 -21.88 10.02
N ARG A 431 10.36 -22.69 9.22
CA ARG A 431 10.62 -22.46 7.79
C ARG A 431 11.38 -21.18 7.50
N ARG A 432 12.12 -20.61 8.46
CA ARG A 432 13.00 -19.45 8.21
C ARG A 432 14.16 -19.87 7.31
N SER A 433 14.51 -19.04 6.33
CA SER A 433 15.61 -19.32 5.41
C SER A 433 16.98 -19.14 6.09
N GLU A 434 18.02 -19.75 5.51
CA GLU A 434 19.39 -19.56 6.01
C GLU A 434 19.83 -18.08 5.95
N THR A 435 19.29 -17.30 5.00
CA THR A 435 19.52 -15.85 4.91
C THR A 435 18.98 -15.12 6.13
N VAL A 436 17.75 -15.44 6.56
CA VAL A 436 17.16 -14.84 7.76
C VAL A 436 17.88 -15.30 9.02
N ILE A 437 18.24 -16.58 9.11
CA ILE A 437 19.00 -17.11 10.24
C ILE A 437 20.36 -16.40 10.35
N ASP A 438 21.06 -16.22 9.23
CA ASP A 438 22.32 -15.48 9.18
C ASP A 438 22.15 -14.02 9.62
N LEU A 439 21.05 -13.35 9.23
CA LEU A 439 20.74 -12.02 9.74
C LEU A 439 20.58 -12.01 11.26
N LEU A 440 19.71 -12.89 11.81
CA LEU A 440 19.40 -12.94 13.24
C LEU A 440 20.65 -13.23 14.09
N ARG A 441 21.61 -14.01 13.57
CA ARG A 441 22.91 -14.23 14.24
C ARG A 441 23.72 -12.95 14.43
N HIS A 442 23.52 -11.94 13.60
CA HIS A 442 24.35 -10.74 13.58
C HIS A 442 23.60 -9.48 14.08
N LEU A 443 22.39 -9.62 14.62
CA LEU A 443 21.65 -8.48 15.17
C LEU A 443 22.04 -8.18 16.64
N PRO A 444 22.04 -6.89 17.04
CA PRO A 444 22.03 -6.50 18.45
C PRO A 444 20.64 -6.72 19.06
N TYR A 445 20.59 -7.09 20.34
CA TYR A 445 19.33 -7.32 21.06
C TYR A 445 19.26 -6.55 22.39
N PRO A 446 18.22 -5.74 22.62
CA PRO A 446 17.98 -5.16 23.94
C PRO A 446 17.55 -6.26 24.93
N ARG A 447 18.03 -6.19 26.17
CA ARG A 447 17.59 -7.01 27.29
C ARG A 447 16.28 -6.42 27.84
N PRO A 448 15.35 -7.26 28.32
CA PRO A 448 14.16 -6.78 29.00
C PRO A 448 14.50 -5.85 30.17
N MET A 449 13.70 -4.83 30.35
CA MET A 449 13.76 -3.93 31.49
C MET A 449 13.35 -4.70 32.76
N HIS A 450 14.18 -4.64 33.80
CA HIS A 450 13.90 -5.26 35.10
C HIS A 450 13.31 -4.26 36.11
N ASP A 451 13.56 -2.96 35.92
CA ASP A 451 13.15 -1.89 36.82
C ASP A 451 12.02 -1.06 36.17
N GLY A 452 10.84 -1.04 36.79
CA GLY A 452 9.62 -0.37 36.31
C GLY A 452 8.36 -1.07 36.84
N PRO A 453 7.17 -0.44 36.73
CA PRO A 453 5.93 -1.03 37.23
C PRO A 453 5.55 -2.33 36.50
N ARG A 454 5.97 -2.51 35.24
CA ARG A 454 5.82 -3.75 34.47
C ARG A 454 7.14 -4.14 33.76
N PRO A 455 7.91 -5.07 34.33
CA PRO A 455 9.12 -5.60 33.68
C PRO A 455 8.80 -6.20 32.30
N GLY A 456 9.61 -5.90 31.27
CA GLY A 456 9.31 -6.32 29.89
C GLY A 456 10.22 -5.73 28.82
N PRO A 457 9.93 -5.98 27.52
CA PRO A 457 10.72 -5.46 26.42
C PRO A 457 10.64 -3.94 26.33
N TRP A 458 11.72 -3.30 25.88
CA TRP A 458 11.76 -1.86 25.63
C TRP A 458 10.93 -1.47 24.40
N ASN A 459 10.24 -0.33 24.50
CA ASN A 459 9.67 0.32 23.34
C ASN A 459 10.80 0.95 22.51
N VAL A 460 10.93 0.56 21.24
CA VAL A 460 11.97 1.08 20.34
C VAL A 460 11.40 1.99 19.25
N ALA A 461 10.08 2.03 19.12
CA ALA A 461 9.34 2.99 18.32
C ALA A 461 7.97 3.22 18.98
N PRO A 462 7.18 4.21 18.56
CA PRO A 462 5.87 4.47 19.16
C PRO A 462 5.00 3.22 19.19
N HIS A 463 4.55 2.84 20.39
CA HIS A 463 3.80 1.62 20.68
C HIS A 463 4.38 0.34 20.04
N SER A 464 5.71 0.22 19.99
CA SER A 464 6.43 -0.89 19.35
C SER A 464 7.57 -1.41 20.22
N LYS A 465 7.54 -2.71 20.51
CA LYS A 465 8.56 -3.41 21.29
C LYS A 465 9.56 -4.15 20.40
N ALA A 466 10.82 -4.19 20.82
CA ALA A 466 11.84 -4.96 20.11
C ALA A 466 11.63 -6.47 20.28
N VAL A 467 11.79 -7.25 19.20
CA VAL A 467 11.74 -8.71 19.26
C VAL A 467 13.12 -9.27 19.60
N ARG A 468 13.22 -10.08 20.64
CA ARG A 468 14.46 -10.75 21.04
C ARG A 468 14.42 -12.24 20.73
N TYR A 469 15.12 -12.64 19.66
CA TYR A 469 15.19 -14.03 19.17
C TYR A 469 16.15 -14.94 19.96
N LEU A 470 16.86 -14.43 20.96
CA LEU A 470 17.79 -15.20 21.78
C LEU A 470 17.06 -16.05 22.83
N ARG A 471 17.57 -17.26 23.11
CA ARG A 471 17.02 -18.16 24.14
C ARG A 471 17.10 -17.59 25.55
N HIS A 472 18.12 -16.77 25.85
CA HIS A 472 18.30 -16.19 27.19
C HIS A 472 17.60 -14.83 27.31
N MET A 473 16.68 -14.72 28.28
CA MET A 473 15.88 -13.51 28.57
C MET A 473 15.20 -12.89 27.33
N GLY A 474 14.92 -13.71 26.31
CA GLY A 474 14.15 -13.32 25.12
C GLY A 474 12.72 -13.84 25.13
N ASP A 475 11.99 -13.45 24.09
CA ASP A 475 10.59 -13.84 23.89
C ASP A 475 10.44 -15.36 23.65
N PHE A 476 11.57 -16.03 23.37
CA PHE A 476 11.69 -17.46 23.11
C PHE A 476 12.33 -18.24 24.27
N THR A 477 12.32 -17.67 25.48
CA THR A 477 12.94 -18.28 26.68
C THR A 477 12.32 -19.58 27.14
N GLN A 478 11.04 -19.81 26.88
CA GLN A 478 10.34 -21.05 27.24
C GLN A 478 10.51 -22.15 26.19
N TRP A 479 11.26 -21.89 25.12
CA TRP A 479 11.46 -22.85 24.05
C TRP A 479 12.21 -24.08 24.56
N SER A 480 11.49 -25.19 24.73
CA SER A 480 12.09 -26.46 25.10
C SER A 480 12.50 -27.26 23.85
N ASP A 481 13.53 -28.10 23.99
CA ASP A 481 14.09 -28.97 22.93
C ASP A 481 13.11 -30.06 22.40
N ARG A 482 11.79 -29.87 22.51
CA ARG A 482 10.75 -30.90 22.39
C ARG A 482 10.12 -31.08 21.00
N GLY A 483 10.72 -30.55 19.93
CA GLY A 483 10.22 -30.78 18.56
C GLY A 483 8.78 -30.30 18.36
N ASP A 484 7.90 -31.16 17.87
CA ASP A 484 6.52 -30.81 17.44
C ASP A 484 5.64 -30.16 18.51
N ALA A 485 5.88 -30.44 19.81
CA ALA A 485 5.15 -29.79 20.91
C ALA A 485 5.50 -28.30 21.05
N GLY A 486 6.74 -27.90 20.71
CA GLY A 486 7.16 -26.51 20.71
C GLY A 486 6.52 -25.70 19.58
N LEU A 487 6.12 -26.33 18.45
CA LEU A 487 5.42 -25.69 17.34
C LEU A 487 4.00 -25.24 17.74
N LEU A 488 3.32 -26.00 18.60
CA LEU A 488 2.01 -25.64 19.16
C LEU A 488 2.10 -24.48 20.15
N GLU A 489 3.14 -24.45 21.00
CA GLU A 489 3.41 -23.33 21.91
C GLU A 489 3.80 -22.05 21.13
N LEU A 490 4.51 -22.18 20.01
CA LEU A 490 4.87 -21.08 19.10
C LEU A 490 3.68 -20.50 18.32
N ALA A 491 2.73 -21.34 17.90
CA ALA A 491 1.48 -20.90 17.28
C ALA A 491 0.54 -20.19 18.28
N ALA A 492 0.78 -20.38 19.58
CA ALA A 492 -0.02 -19.85 20.67
C ALA A 492 0.55 -18.55 21.30
N LEU A 493 1.74 -18.09 20.91
CA LEU A 493 2.28 -16.80 21.39
C LEU A 493 1.34 -15.65 20.96
N PRO A 494 0.71 -14.93 21.90
CA PRO A 494 -0.31 -13.95 21.57
C PRO A 494 0.34 -12.61 21.20
N MET A 495 0.86 -12.50 19.98
CA MET A 495 1.31 -11.21 19.42
C MET A 495 0.11 -10.44 18.81
N SER A 496 -1.03 -10.51 19.49
CA SER A 496 -2.36 -10.78 18.93
C SER A 496 -2.99 -9.63 18.12
N SER A 497 -2.88 -9.74 16.79
CA SER A 497 -3.98 -10.17 15.89
C SER A 497 -3.92 -9.52 14.50
N THR A 498 -2.84 -9.81 13.78
CA THR A 498 -2.87 -9.86 12.31
C THR A 498 -2.10 -11.10 11.84
N PRO A 499 -2.32 -11.59 10.62
CA PRO A 499 -1.48 -12.63 9.99
C PRO A 499 -0.05 -12.15 9.65
N ALA A 500 0.39 -11.03 10.25
CA ALA A 500 1.72 -10.43 10.09
C ALA A 500 2.69 -10.77 11.24
N GLY A 501 2.25 -11.57 12.22
CA GLY A 501 3.12 -12.02 13.30
C GLY A 501 4.35 -12.75 12.74
N PRO A 502 5.50 -12.75 13.44
CA PRO A 502 6.76 -13.33 12.98
C PRO A 502 6.68 -14.83 12.66
N MET A 503 5.55 -15.48 12.93
CA MET A 503 5.29 -16.89 12.68
C MET A 503 4.60 -17.14 11.32
N ASP A 504 3.83 -16.18 10.82
CA ASP A 504 3.10 -16.27 9.53
C ASP A 504 3.87 -15.64 8.36
N LEU A 505 5.06 -15.09 8.63
CA LEU A 505 5.91 -14.47 7.60
C LEU A 505 6.53 -15.54 6.67
N PRO A 506 6.66 -15.27 5.36
CA PRO A 506 7.41 -16.12 4.42
C PRO A 506 8.85 -16.42 4.87
N PRO A 507 9.47 -17.52 4.40
CA PRO A 507 10.80 -17.95 4.83
C PRO A 507 11.89 -16.88 4.90
N ASP A 508 11.91 -15.99 3.91
CA ASP A 508 12.91 -14.93 3.74
C ASP A 508 12.50 -13.57 4.38
N VAL A 509 11.41 -13.54 5.14
CA VAL A 509 10.87 -12.33 5.76
C VAL A 509 10.93 -12.48 7.28
N VAL A 510 11.31 -11.41 7.98
CA VAL A 510 11.45 -11.40 9.45
C VAL A 510 10.99 -10.07 10.04
N ALA A 511 10.39 -10.10 11.23
CA ALA A 511 10.03 -8.90 11.98
C ALA A 511 11.12 -8.57 13.01
N LEU A 512 11.51 -7.30 13.11
CA LEU A 512 12.46 -6.80 14.11
C LEU A 512 11.74 -6.23 15.35
N THR A 513 10.50 -5.79 15.18
CA THR A 513 9.65 -5.24 16.25
C THR A 513 8.24 -5.82 16.17
N HIS A 514 7.50 -5.73 17.27
CA HIS A 514 6.07 -6.03 17.31
C HIS A 514 5.31 -4.91 18.02
N GLY A 515 4.08 -4.65 17.61
CA GLY A 515 3.27 -3.57 18.18
C GLY A 515 2.56 -3.96 19.47
N GLU A 516 2.35 -2.99 20.36
CA GLU A 516 1.65 -3.15 21.64
C GLU A 516 0.14 -2.81 21.50
N ARG A 517 -0.74 -3.63 22.10
CA ARG A 517 -2.20 -3.43 22.15
C ARG A 517 -2.65 -3.33 23.61
N TRP A 518 -2.57 -2.15 24.21
CA TRP A 518 -3.22 -1.89 25.50
C TRP A 518 -3.67 -0.42 25.60
N GLY A 519 -4.90 -0.20 26.07
CA GLY A 519 -5.41 1.11 26.49
C GLY A 519 -5.91 2.05 25.37
N SER A 520 -7.23 2.29 25.36
CA SER A 520 -8.00 3.15 24.45
C SER A 520 -7.99 2.77 22.96
N THR A 521 -9.09 3.05 22.27
CA THR A 521 -9.40 2.66 20.89
C THR A 521 -8.54 3.36 19.81
N THR A 522 -7.53 4.15 20.18
CA THR A 522 -6.78 5.05 19.30
C THR A 522 -5.33 4.62 19.02
N SER A 523 -4.74 3.68 19.76
CA SER A 523 -3.36 3.24 19.56
C SER A 523 -3.25 2.20 18.42
N VAL A 524 -2.32 2.45 17.49
CA VAL A 524 -2.11 1.65 16.27
C VAL A 524 -0.75 0.95 16.36
N PRO A 525 -0.70 -0.39 16.42
CA PRO A 525 0.56 -1.12 16.57
C PRO A 525 1.46 -0.96 15.33
N TYR A 526 2.77 -0.77 15.56
CA TYR A 526 3.78 -0.48 14.54
C TYR A 526 4.89 -1.55 14.49
N TRP A 527 5.23 -1.99 13.27
CA TRP A 527 6.08 -3.17 13.01
C TRP A 527 7.18 -2.83 12.02
N TRP A 528 8.40 -3.33 12.24
CA TRP A 528 9.49 -3.29 11.28
C TRP A 528 9.69 -4.67 10.67
N ILE A 529 9.28 -4.83 9.41
CA ILE A 529 9.35 -6.10 8.70
C ILE A 529 10.39 -6.00 7.60
N VAL A 530 11.37 -6.91 7.58
CA VAL A 530 12.47 -6.95 6.62
C VAL A 530 12.27 -8.12 5.67
N ASP A 531 12.26 -7.83 4.36
CA ASP A 531 12.25 -8.83 3.30
C ASP A 531 13.68 -9.02 2.78
N CYS A 532 14.30 -10.14 3.16
CA CYS A 532 15.68 -10.48 2.83
C CYS A 532 15.86 -10.91 1.37
N THR A 533 14.79 -11.10 0.59
CA THR A 533 14.94 -11.34 -0.86
C THR A 533 15.21 -10.05 -1.63
N ARG A 534 14.66 -8.93 -1.15
CA ARG A 534 14.71 -7.62 -1.81
C ARG A 534 15.61 -6.61 -1.08
N GLY A 535 15.90 -6.82 0.20
CA GLY A 535 16.66 -5.85 0.99
C GLY A 535 15.84 -4.62 1.39
N ILE A 536 14.53 -4.81 1.55
CA ILE A 536 13.57 -3.75 1.89
C ILE A 536 13.08 -3.90 3.32
N LEU A 537 12.74 -2.76 3.94
CA LEU A 537 12.08 -2.65 5.23
C LEU A 537 10.70 -2.01 5.04
N SER A 538 9.67 -2.68 5.55
CA SER A 538 8.27 -2.23 5.54
C SER A 538 7.85 -1.83 6.96
N PRO A 539 7.67 -0.53 7.25
CA PRO A 539 7.19 -0.04 8.53
C PRO A 539 5.65 -0.12 8.60
N PHE A 540 5.12 -1.27 9.03
CA PHE A 540 3.69 -1.58 8.98
C PHE A 540 2.92 -1.06 10.20
N ARG A 541 1.73 -0.47 9.99
CA ARG A 541 0.81 0.04 11.03
C ARG A 541 -0.58 -0.58 10.89
N GLU A 542 -1.11 -1.20 11.95
CA GLU A 542 -2.42 -1.85 11.91
C GLU A 542 -3.58 -0.83 11.87
N LYS A 543 -4.66 -1.06 11.10
CA LYS A 543 -5.82 -0.15 10.95
C LYS A 543 -5.56 1.20 10.24
N ILE A 544 -4.32 1.53 9.85
CA ILE A 544 -4.07 2.56 8.82
C ILE A 544 -4.13 1.83 7.47
N TYR A 545 -5.35 1.57 7.01
CA TYR A 545 -5.61 0.98 5.69
C TYR A 545 -5.50 2.06 4.63
N GLU A 546 -4.28 2.53 4.37
CA GLU A 546 -4.05 3.55 3.34
C GLU A 546 -3.47 2.99 2.05
N VAL A 547 -3.32 1.67 1.88
CA VAL A 547 -3.06 1.01 0.59
C VAL A 547 -3.89 -0.27 0.54
N GLY A 548 -4.29 -0.69 -0.66
CA GLY A 548 -5.24 -1.77 -0.96
C GLY A 548 -5.18 -3.02 -0.12
N LYS A 549 -6.27 -3.80 -0.06
CA LYS A 549 -6.19 -5.09 0.64
C LYS A 549 -5.21 -5.99 -0.10
N VAL A 550 -4.04 -6.13 0.49
CA VAL A 550 -3.07 -7.16 0.22
C VAL A 550 -3.64 -8.46 0.82
N PRO A 551 -3.28 -9.64 0.30
CA PRO A 551 -3.78 -10.92 0.80
C PRO A 551 -3.62 -10.98 2.31
N ARG A 552 -4.62 -11.54 2.99
CA ARG A 552 -4.68 -11.57 4.47
C ARG A 552 -3.36 -12.03 5.09
N ASN A 553 -2.62 -12.91 4.43
CA ASN A 553 -1.34 -13.48 4.89
C ASN A 553 -0.09 -12.62 4.63
N LYS A 554 -0.19 -11.44 3.99
CA LYS A 554 0.96 -10.54 3.75
C LYS A 554 0.69 -9.06 4.03
N PRO A 555 -0.08 -8.67 5.06
CA PRO A 555 -0.64 -7.33 5.21
C PRO A 555 0.41 -6.21 5.28
N TRP A 556 1.67 -6.49 5.56
CA TRP A 556 2.75 -5.48 5.52
C TRP A 556 3.10 -4.98 4.12
N ARG A 557 2.65 -5.64 3.04
CA ARG A 557 2.83 -5.09 1.68
C ARG A 557 1.83 -3.97 1.38
N THR A 558 0.92 -3.62 2.29
CA THR A 558 0.02 -2.45 2.16
C THR A 558 0.70 -1.15 2.58
N VAL A 559 2.00 -1.14 2.83
CA VAL A 559 2.69 0.09 3.22
C VAL A 559 3.90 0.32 2.33
N GLN A 560 4.22 1.58 2.12
CA GLN A 560 5.42 1.97 1.40
C GLN A 560 6.63 1.32 2.07
N SER A 561 7.41 0.62 1.25
CA SER A 561 8.65 -0.01 1.69
C SER A 561 9.84 0.88 1.36
N TYR A 562 10.93 0.70 2.08
CA TYR A 562 12.15 1.49 1.94
C TYR A 562 13.34 0.56 1.79
N SER A 563 14.45 1.03 1.22
CA SER A 563 15.71 0.33 1.44
C SER A 563 16.05 0.42 2.92
N VAL A 564 16.67 -0.62 3.47
CA VAL A 564 16.97 -0.63 4.91
C VAL A 564 17.88 0.54 5.31
N VAL A 565 18.85 0.86 4.45
CA VAL A 565 19.79 1.98 4.65
C VAL A 565 19.05 3.32 4.67
N ASP A 566 18.20 3.56 3.68
CA ASP A 566 17.47 4.83 3.57
C ASP A 566 16.48 5.01 4.72
N TYR A 567 15.88 3.92 5.19
CA TYR A 567 14.95 3.97 6.32
C TYR A 567 15.64 4.43 7.60
N PHE A 568 16.73 3.78 8.01
CA PHE A 568 17.45 4.17 9.23
C PHE A 568 18.13 5.53 9.10
N ALA A 569 18.63 5.90 7.91
CA ALA A 569 19.19 7.23 7.65
C ALA A 569 18.16 8.35 7.85
N GLN A 570 16.88 8.08 7.57
CA GLN A 570 15.78 9.01 7.84
C GLN A 570 15.29 8.95 9.29
N LEU A 571 15.26 7.76 9.89
CA LEU A 571 14.70 7.56 11.24
C LEU A 571 15.61 8.09 12.36
N ILE A 572 16.93 7.94 12.23
CA ILE A 572 17.89 8.32 13.28
C ILE A 572 17.86 9.82 13.62
N PRO A 573 17.86 10.75 12.64
CA PRO A 573 17.80 12.20 12.92
C PRO A 573 16.54 12.65 13.67
N GLU A 574 15.47 11.87 13.61
CA GLU A 574 14.17 12.19 14.23
C GLU A 574 14.16 11.93 15.75
N LEU A 575 15.11 11.14 16.27
CA LEU A 575 15.23 10.85 17.71
C LEU A 575 15.57 12.11 18.52
N GLY A 576 14.77 12.38 19.55
CA GLY A 576 14.83 13.59 20.37
C GLY A 576 14.29 14.86 19.68
N GLN A 577 13.70 14.72 18.47
CA GLN A 577 13.04 15.82 17.77
C GLN A 577 11.55 15.55 17.54
N ASN A 578 11.24 14.52 16.74
CA ASN A 578 9.87 14.12 16.38
C ASN A 578 9.53 12.69 16.85
N LEU A 579 10.54 11.96 17.32
CA LEU A 579 10.40 10.72 18.09
C LEU A 579 11.08 10.96 19.44
N ILE A 580 10.31 10.96 20.53
CA ILE A 580 10.83 11.33 21.85
C ILE A 580 10.85 10.10 22.77
N PRO A 581 12.03 9.52 23.03
CA PRO A 581 12.18 8.47 24.03
C PRO A 581 11.98 9.03 25.44
N LEU A 582 11.12 8.39 26.23
CA LEU A 582 10.76 8.79 27.58
C LEU A 582 11.15 7.71 28.60
N PRO A 583 12.13 7.97 29.50
CA PRO A 583 12.59 6.98 30.47
C PRO A 583 11.47 6.57 31.43
N PRO A 584 11.51 5.34 31.98
CA PRO A 584 10.50 4.84 32.91
C PRO A 584 10.47 5.65 34.23
N THR A 585 9.33 5.58 34.93
CA THR A 585 9.15 6.08 36.31
C THR A 585 8.70 4.92 37.22
N GLU A 586 8.45 5.22 38.50
CA GLU A 586 7.93 4.22 39.47
C GLU A 586 6.55 3.67 39.05
N GLU A 587 5.74 4.46 38.33
CA GLU A 587 4.36 4.13 37.97
C GLU A 587 4.12 3.99 36.46
N LEU A 588 5.04 4.45 35.60
CA LEU A 588 4.91 4.40 34.14
C LEU A 588 6.10 3.69 33.47
N ASP A 589 5.79 2.86 32.47
CA ASP A 589 6.81 2.16 31.68
C ASP A 589 7.54 3.09 30.71
N ALA A 590 8.68 2.64 30.20
CA ALA A 590 9.42 3.33 29.15
C ALA A 590 8.60 3.40 27.86
N GLU A 591 8.60 4.56 27.20
CA GLU A 591 7.80 4.79 26.00
C GLU A 591 8.56 5.65 24.98
N VAL A 592 8.22 5.53 23.70
CA VAL A 592 8.70 6.45 22.66
C VAL A 592 7.49 7.19 22.10
N LEU A 593 7.41 8.49 22.30
CA LEU A 593 6.34 9.30 21.73
C LEU A 593 6.57 9.57 20.24
N GLY A 594 5.50 9.64 19.46
CA GLY A 594 5.50 9.93 18.04
C GLY A 594 4.76 11.22 17.66
N PRO A 595 4.63 11.52 16.36
CA PRO A 595 4.07 12.79 15.87
C PRO A 595 2.60 13.06 16.23
N ARG A 596 1.86 12.06 16.73
CA ARG A 596 0.47 12.21 17.18
C ARG A 596 0.35 12.62 18.65
N ASP A 597 1.45 12.55 19.39
CA ASP A 597 1.52 12.91 20.80
C ASP A 597 1.87 14.39 20.98
N ASN A 598 1.65 14.93 22.18
CA ASN A 598 2.09 16.28 22.49
C ASN A 598 3.61 16.29 22.76
N LEU A 599 4.38 16.60 21.72
CA LEU A 599 5.85 16.58 21.78
C LEU A 599 6.48 17.89 22.26
N ALA A 600 5.71 18.98 22.43
CA ALA A 600 6.26 20.32 22.59
C ALA A 600 7.21 20.42 23.80
N GLU A 601 6.71 20.09 24.98
CA GLU A 601 7.49 20.19 26.21
C GLU A 601 8.60 19.13 26.33
N PRO A 602 8.37 17.83 26.03
CA PRO A 602 9.45 16.85 26.02
C PRO A 602 10.59 17.22 25.06
N ARG A 603 10.26 17.75 23.88
CA ARG A 603 11.26 18.22 22.91
C ARG A 603 12.06 19.40 23.45
N GLU A 604 11.41 20.36 24.10
CA GLU A 604 12.10 21.49 24.75
C GLU A 604 13.06 21.01 25.85
N ILE A 605 12.69 19.97 26.60
CA ILE A 605 13.58 19.36 27.60
C ILE A 605 14.83 18.79 26.92
N TYR A 606 14.70 18.01 25.84
CA TYR A 606 15.86 17.48 25.11
C TYR A 606 16.78 18.61 24.59
N LEU A 607 16.20 19.66 23.99
CA LEU A 607 16.94 20.80 23.46
C LEU A 607 17.64 21.61 24.56
N ALA A 608 16.97 21.87 25.68
CA ALA A 608 17.52 22.61 26.81
C ALA A 608 18.72 21.91 27.47
N HIS A 609 18.76 20.58 27.37
CA HIS A 609 19.87 19.76 27.87
C HIS A 609 20.94 19.47 26.81
N GLY A 610 20.82 20.04 25.61
CA GLY A 610 21.89 20.04 24.61
C GLY A 610 21.82 18.91 23.57
N TRP A 611 20.71 18.17 23.47
CA TRP A 611 20.54 17.16 22.41
C TRP A 611 20.40 17.82 21.03
N PRO A 612 20.97 17.26 19.94
CA PRO A 612 21.82 16.06 19.84
C PRO A 612 23.34 16.36 19.88
N SER A 613 23.75 17.48 20.48
CA SER A 613 25.18 17.87 20.57
C SER A 613 25.97 16.93 21.49
N HIS A 614 27.28 16.90 21.28
CA HIS A 614 28.25 16.23 22.16
C HIS A 614 28.23 16.73 23.63
N ASP A 615 27.73 17.94 23.89
CA ASP A 615 27.59 18.53 25.22
C ASP A 615 26.28 18.14 25.94
N PHE A 616 25.60 17.09 25.46
CA PHE A 616 24.32 16.65 26.00
C PHE A 616 24.44 16.24 27.48
N ARG A 617 23.69 16.93 28.35
CA ARG A 617 23.62 16.66 29.79
C ARG A 617 22.65 15.51 30.06
N HIS A 618 23.13 14.30 29.79
CA HIS A 618 22.37 13.05 29.81
C HIS A 618 21.54 12.84 31.10
N ASP A 619 22.18 12.85 32.27
CA ASP A 619 21.52 12.51 33.53
C ASP A 619 20.53 13.59 33.99
N GLU A 620 20.83 14.86 33.72
CA GLU A 620 19.90 15.98 33.98
C GLU A 620 18.64 15.87 33.11
N CYS A 621 18.80 15.46 31.84
CA CYS A 621 17.68 15.26 30.94
C CYS A 621 16.76 14.12 31.43
N ILE A 622 17.31 13.00 31.90
CA ILE A 622 16.52 11.89 32.50
C ILE A 622 15.65 12.42 33.63
N VAL A 623 16.25 13.15 34.57
CA VAL A 623 15.53 13.69 35.74
C VAL A 623 14.42 14.65 35.32
N ALA A 624 14.68 15.52 34.35
CA ALA A 624 13.70 16.46 33.82
C ALA A 624 12.53 15.74 33.12
N LEU A 625 12.81 14.71 32.30
CA LEU A 625 11.78 13.92 31.64
C LEU A 625 10.93 13.12 32.64
N GLN A 626 11.54 12.52 33.67
CA GLN A 626 10.81 11.81 34.72
C GLN A 626 9.93 12.76 35.56
N ALA A 627 10.39 13.98 35.82
CA ALA A 627 9.60 15.02 36.49
C ALA A 627 8.40 15.45 35.64
N TYR A 628 8.62 15.66 34.34
CA TYR A 628 7.54 15.93 33.39
C TYR A 628 6.48 14.83 33.41
N ARG A 629 6.89 13.56 33.30
CA ARG A 629 5.95 12.41 33.28
C ARG A 629 5.11 12.32 34.56
N ARG A 630 5.74 12.51 35.74
CA ARG A 630 5.01 12.52 37.02
C ARG A 630 3.96 13.61 37.08
N ARG A 631 4.28 14.82 36.60
CA ARG A 631 3.34 15.96 36.60
C ARG A 631 2.14 15.70 35.68
N VAL A 632 2.37 15.22 34.46
CA VAL A 632 1.29 14.89 33.51
C VAL A 632 0.34 13.85 34.11
N GLN A 633 0.89 12.83 34.76
CA GLN A 633 0.11 11.78 35.40
C GLN A 633 -0.71 12.29 36.61
N GLU A 634 -0.17 13.22 37.41
CA GLU A 634 -0.91 13.88 38.49
C GLU A 634 -2.06 14.75 37.96
N GLU A 635 -1.84 15.49 36.87
CA GLU A 635 -2.87 16.28 36.22
C GLU A 635 -3.99 15.41 35.65
N GLU A 636 -3.65 14.28 35.01
CA GLU A 636 -4.62 13.33 34.48
C GLU A 636 -5.44 12.67 35.60
N ARG A 637 -4.81 12.26 36.71
CA ARG A 637 -5.52 11.76 37.89
C ARG A 637 -6.47 12.80 38.48
N ARG A 638 -6.08 14.07 38.53
CA ARG A 638 -6.96 15.16 39.01
C ARG A 638 -8.14 15.38 38.08
N ARG A 639 -7.95 15.32 36.76
CA ARG A 639 -9.05 15.41 35.80
C ARG A 639 -10.03 14.26 35.95
N ILE A 640 -9.54 13.02 36.03
CA ILE A 640 -10.40 11.84 36.24
C ILE A 640 -11.17 11.96 37.57
N ALA A 641 -10.53 12.44 38.64
CA ALA A 641 -11.20 12.66 39.93
C ALA A 641 -12.25 13.79 39.87
N GLN A 642 -12.04 14.82 39.04
CA GLN A 642 -13.03 15.88 38.79
C GLN A 642 -14.19 15.37 37.93
N ASP A 643 -13.93 14.61 36.87
CA ASP A 643 -14.97 14.03 36.01
C ASP A 643 -15.85 12.99 36.74
N VAL A 644 -15.29 12.28 37.72
CA VAL A 644 -16.05 11.37 38.60
C VAL A 644 -16.81 12.16 39.68
N GLY A 645 -16.23 13.25 40.21
CA GLY A 645 -16.91 14.14 41.16
C GLY A 645 -18.09 14.89 40.53
N ASP A 646 -17.96 15.37 39.29
CA ASP A 646 -19.02 16.05 38.54
C ASP A 646 -20.16 15.09 38.12
N ALA A 647 -19.93 13.76 38.11
CA ALA A 647 -20.96 12.77 37.87
C ALA A 647 -21.79 12.45 39.14
N ASP A 648 -21.20 12.63 40.32
CA ASP A 648 -21.88 12.52 41.62
C ASP A 648 -22.55 13.86 42.03
N ASP A 649 -22.04 14.99 41.53
CA ASP A 649 -22.59 16.35 41.78
C ASP A 649 -23.70 16.77 40.78
N ALA A 650 -24.04 15.93 39.79
CA ALA A 650 -25.09 16.23 38.80
C ALA A 650 -26.53 15.93 39.30
N ASP A 651 -26.69 15.34 40.49
CA ASP A 651 -27.99 15.08 41.10
C ASP A 651 -28.46 16.19 42.07
N ASP A 652 -27.64 17.21 42.35
CA ASP A 652 -27.96 18.27 43.33
C ASP A 652 -27.52 19.67 42.85
N ALA A 653 -28.30 20.30 41.95
CA ALA A 653 -28.33 21.77 41.84
C ALA A 653 -29.56 22.29 41.04
N ASP A 654 -30.64 22.47 41.79
CA ASP A 654 -31.62 23.56 41.72
C ASP A 654 -32.25 23.99 40.37
N ASP A 655 -33.53 23.64 40.26
CA ASP A 655 -34.58 24.49 39.68
C ASP A 655 -34.63 25.86 40.40
N ASP A 656 -34.69 26.95 39.63
CA ASP A 656 -35.59 28.09 39.93
C ASP A 656 -35.75 29.01 38.69
N ASP A 657 -36.97 28.98 38.15
CA ASP A 657 -37.76 30.01 37.44
C ASP A 657 -37.24 30.72 36.16
N PHE A 658 -37.90 30.47 35.01
CA PHE A 658 -38.90 31.40 34.39
C PHE A 658 -39.51 30.88 33.05
N GLU A 659 -40.82 30.58 33.09
CA GLU A 659 -41.88 30.73 32.06
C GLU A 659 -41.73 30.17 30.61
N MET A 660 -42.51 29.12 30.24
CA MET A 660 -43.81 29.25 29.53
C MET A 660 -44.35 27.93 28.89
N ASP A 661 -45.62 27.65 29.23
CA ASP A 661 -46.74 27.18 28.38
C ASP A 661 -47.09 25.68 28.26
N ASP A 662 -48.02 25.27 29.15
CA ASP A 662 -49.31 24.57 28.95
C ASP A 662 -49.38 23.23 28.18
N SER A 663 -49.58 22.13 28.91
CA SER A 663 -50.93 21.55 29.20
C SER A 663 -50.88 20.01 29.41
N ASP A 664 -51.13 19.60 30.66
CA ASP A 664 -52.15 18.64 31.15
C ASP A 664 -52.22 17.22 30.51
N ASP A 665 -52.27 16.07 31.21
CA ASP A 665 -52.66 15.69 32.58
C ASP A 665 -52.04 14.30 32.87
N GLU A 666 -51.30 14.13 33.98
CA GLU A 666 -51.70 13.66 35.32
C GLU A 666 -51.89 12.12 35.50
N VAL A 667 -50.95 11.41 36.17
CA VAL A 667 -50.78 11.08 37.64
C VAL A 667 -51.57 9.80 38.01
N GLU A 668 -51.08 8.75 38.71
CA GLU A 668 -50.66 8.59 40.12
C GLU A 668 -49.98 7.22 40.32
N HIS A 669 -48.77 7.17 40.91
CA HIS A 669 -48.41 7.13 42.37
C HIS A 669 -48.84 5.79 43.02
N GLU A 670 -48.14 5.13 43.94
CA GLU A 670 -47.01 5.37 44.87
C GLU A 670 -46.76 3.97 45.52
N GLU A 671 -45.76 3.61 46.33
CA GLU A 671 -44.95 4.26 47.36
C GLU A 671 -43.86 3.21 47.75
N GLY A 672 -42.58 3.58 47.91
CA GLY A 672 -41.94 3.84 49.23
C GLY A 672 -41.23 2.59 49.80
N ALA A 673 -40.17 2.64 50.60
CA ALA A 673 -39.23 3.67 51.03
C ALA A 673 -38.06 2.99 51.78
N SER A 674 -36.97 3.73 51.95
CA SER A 674 -35.95 3.67 53.00
C SER A 674 -34.79 2.66 52.95
N GLY A 675 -33.58 3.22 52.91
CA GLY A 675 -32.66 3.16 54.07
C GLY A 675 -31.55 2.12 54.02
N LEU A 676 -30.40 2.51 53.49
CA LEU A 676 -29.10 1.93 53.82
C LEU A 676 -28.52 2.68 55.03
N GLU A 677 -28.10 1.98 56.08
CA GLU A 677 -27.02 2.43 56.96
C GLU A 677 -26.32 1.22 57.61
N ASP A 678 -25.00 1.25 57.49
CA ASP A 678 -23.96 0.63 58.32
C ASP A 678 -23.90 -0.90 58.51
N ALA A 679 -22.89 -1.53 57.88
CA ALA A 679 -21.59 -1.74 58.54
C ALA A 679 -20.73 -2.78 57.79
N MET A 680 -19.47 -2.43 57.56
CA MET A 680 -18.41 -3.33 57.10
C MET A 680 -18.06 -4.38 58.18
N ALA A 681 -17.89 -5.64 57.78
CA ALA A 681 -16.76 -6.53 58.11
C ALA A 681 -17.18 -8.01 58.28
N ASP A 682 -16.28 -8.88 57.80
CA ASP A 682 -16.10 -10.30 58.07
C ASP A 682 -16.83 -11.36 57.22
N VAL A 683 -16.03 -11.96 56.32
CA VAL A 683 -15.83 -13.39 56.06
C VAL A 683 -17.06 -14.32 56.05
N GLU A 684 -17.39 -14.90 54.89
CA GLU A 684 -17.26 -16.35 54.63
C GLU A 684 -17.61 -16.68 53.16
N VAL A 685 -16.56 -16.98 52.40
CA VAL A 685 -16.61 -17.70 51.13
C VAL A 685 -16.88 -19.16 51.49
N ASP A 686 -18.13 -19.61 51.57
CA ASP A 686 -18.42 -21.05 51.61
C ASP A 686 -19.87 -21.48 51.23
N ASP A 687 -20.85 -20.56 51.13
CA ASP A 687 -22.24 -20.97 50.86
C ASP A 687 -22.65 -21.06 49.37
N LEU A 688 -21.88 -20.49 48.44
CA LEU A 688 -22.13 -20.65 46.99
C LEU A 688 -21.61 -21.98 46.43
N SER A 689 -20.71 -22.66 47.14
CA SER A 689 -20.19 -23.98 46.76
C SER A 689 -21.13 -25.13 47.06
N ALA A 690 -22.00 -25.00 48.06
CA ALA A 690 -22.92 -26.07 48.48
C ALA A 690 -24.12 -26.21 47.53
N GLU A 691 -24.70 -25.09 47.05
CA GLU A 691 -25.77 -25.13 46.05
C GLU A 691 -25.27 -25.53 44.66
N ALA A 692 -24.07 -25.08 44.27
CA ALA A 692 -23.44 -25.49 43.02
C ALA A 692 -23.06 -26.99 43.02
N ALA A 693 -22.65 -27.55 44.18
CA ALA A 693 -22.34 -28.97 44.32
C ALA A 693 -23.61 -29.86 44.31
N ALA A 694 -24.73 -29.37 44.87
CA ALA A 694 -26.01 -30.08 44.85
C ALA A 694 -26.60 -30.14 43.43
N LEU A 695 -26.54 -29.05 42.66
CA LEU A 695 -26.92 -29.03 41.24
C LEU A 695 -26.02 -29.92 40.38
N ARG A 696 -24.73 -30.04 40.73
CA ARG A 696 -23.79 -30.91 40.02
C ARG A 696 -24.08 -32.38 40.27
N ALA A 697 -24.67 -32.78 41.40
CA ALA A 697 -24.92 -34.17 41.78
C ALA A 697 -26.00 -34.88 40.94
N ASP A 698 -27.01 -34.13 40.49
CA ASP A 698 -28.19 -34.64 39.76
C ASP A 698 -28.07 -34.55 38.22
N MET A 699 -26.96 -34.02 37.69
CA MET A 699 -26.73 -33.93 36.24
C MET A 699 -26.31 -35.26 35.62
N SER A 700 -26.86 -35.55 34.44
CA SER A 700 -26.48 -36.74 33.65
C SER A 700 -25.00 -36.66 33.20
N PRO A 701 -24.34 -37.80 32.91
CA PRO A 701 -22.94 -37.81 32.51
C PRO A 701 -22.64 -36.93 31.28
N GLU A 702 -23.57 -36.87 30.34
CA GLU A 702 -23.46 -36.09 29.09
C GLU A 702 -23.62 -34.58 29.35
N GLU A 703 -24.46 -34.18 30.31
CA GLU A 703 -24.64 -32.78 30.70
C GLU A 703 -23.46 -32.24 31.52
N ARG A 704 -22.88 -33.07 32.40
CA ARG A 704 -21.62 -32.74 33.11
C ARG A 704 -20.48 -32.50 32.14
N GLU A 705 -20.34 -33.35 31.13
CA GLU A 705 -19.30 -33.22 30.11
C GLU A 705 -19.51 -31.97 29.23
N ARG A 706 -20.75 -31.53 29.01
CA ARG A 706 -21.06 -30.30 28.27
C ARG A 706 -20.79 -29.03 29.09
N PHE A 707 -21.04 -29.09 30.39
CA PHE A 707 -20.77 -27.99 31.33
C PHE A 707 -19.26 -27.82 31.58
N ASP A 708 -18.51 -28.92 31.67
CA ASP A 708 -17.05 -28.89 31.83
C ASP A 708 -16.34 -28.36 30.56
N ARG A 709 -16.87 -28.64 29.36
CA ARG A 709 -16.37 -28.06 28.09
C ARG A 709 -16.57 -26.53 27.99
N LEU A 710 -17.63 -26.00 28.60
CA LEU A 710 -17.91 -24.55 28.62
C LEU A 710 -17.05 -23.78 29.64
N GLN A 711 -16.67 -24.39 30.77
CA GLN A 711 -15.68 -23.83 31.70
C GLN A 711 -14.24 -23.91 31.18
N GLN A 712 -13.95 -24.81 30.25
CA GLN A 712 -12.62 -25.01 29.64
C GLN A 712 -12.37 -24.16 28.37
N GLY A 713 -13.28 -23.22 28.05
CA GLY A 713 -13.02 -22.18 27.04
C GLY A 713 -13.04 -22.66 25.58
N GLU A 714 -13.65 -23.81 25.27
CA GLU A 714 -13.89 -24.21 23.89
C GLU A 714 -15.14 -23.50 23.34
N LEU A 715 -14.93 -22.40 22.61
CA LEU A 715 -15.99 -21.70 21.85
C LEU A 715 -16.30 -22.42 20.52
N PRO A 716 -17.53 -22.30 20.00
CA PRO A 716 -18.06 -23.15 18.94
C PRO A 716 -17.71 -22.61 17.57
N PHE A 717 -16.95 -23.35 16.76
CA PHE A 717 -16.94 -23.16 15.30
C PHE A 717 -16.49 -24.45 14.62
N GLU A 718 -17.45 -25.18 14.02
CA GLU A 718 -17.15 -26.26 13.08
C GLU A 718 -16.81 -25.67 11.71
N TRP A 719 -15.65 -26.03 11.18
CA TRP A 719 -15.32 -25.91 9.77
C TRP A 719 -16.04 -27.01 8.99
N VAL A 720 -16.82 -26.63 7.99
CA VAL A 720 -17.25 -27.56 6.93
C VAL A 720 -16.33 -27.35 5.74
N ASP A 721 -15.33 -28.22 5.59
CA ASP A 721 -14.66 -28.44 4.32
C ASP A 721 -15.57 -29.32 3.44
N ALA A 722 -16.15 -28.74 2.38
CA ALA A 722 -16.44 -29.41 1.10
C ALA A 722 -17.20 -28.48 0.12
N GLU A 723 -16.44 -27.80 -0.75
CA GLU A 723 -16.52 -27.73 -2.23
C GLU A 723 -15.89 -26.42 -2.74
#